data_AF-A0A352T276-F1
#
_entry.id   AF-A0A352T276-F1
#
_cell.length_a   1.000
_cell.length_b   1.000
_cell.length_c   1.000
_cell.angle_alpha   90.00
_cell.angle_beta   90.00
_cell.angle_gamma   90.00
#
_symmetry.space_group_name_H-M   'P 1'
#
loop_
_entity.id
_entity.type
_entity.pdbx_description
1 polymer ?
#
loop_
_entity_poly.entity_id
_entity_poly.type
_entity_poly.pdbx_seq_one_letter_code
_entity_poly.pdbx_strand_id
1 'polypeptide(L)'
;MLKKTISLVLVFMMLLATATPINSYGVAKDYAGHWAEDKIQLWLDKGYVTGYPDGSFNPEGKVTRSEFVTMVNSVFNYTEVADINFTDVESNKWYYQEVQKAFKANYIAGTSETQFAPNENLTREQAAVIVSKIMKLDANPSGVEKFKDANEISTWAKNFVGAAAQAELITGYNDSTFKPQNPISRAEAIIILNNSLNGSQSADLIIDKAGDIVENKTFRNIHITNRVGNGEVTLKNVVITGELLVEGGGLNSIIIEDSIVNKLTVNKADGKVRILLIGETAVDVTSIESGATLEQRQLTGTGFSRVIVDDDVDEFQVLTISADIDNLTVKAKIKINVKTGTIENIQIEKTAEGVSVNLEKDATVLLVTINVKVAFTGTGAIVSANINVNNVTFEQEPKKTSLAPGVSKSVIQPSSSSGSSGGKSSTVKNIKAYGNEFEIGTYNEFLTGQMNNISLKDNIGDGALTLKVVDGNYPTNGEYISQIIDVPNFEYMVASWNSDTPEGTYVEIQAKVLVNHFDENSQPIQTWTEWLSWGQWSPFIARASADTNGILAETSVDELVVKGSDGETASKVQMKAILHTDNPLVTPTVRYLHGTLKNTMNPISKEFKETIDVTNLNKNIITPAYSQMIRCPRIKNSICSATTITMIMNRFGEKLLPEEVAQNTYDDNYGWGNWAFAMASTGSYGYKSYVDYTTIEGLKREIAKGYPVGVSVKYSNVTTNTKYPYVEGSPGVTPGHLIVVTGFETIDGVEYVLVNDSFAPENETVSRKYKLDQFEKAWSNRVAYIVHDKEVNAGSDHTMRIDAKLVETDVVNEYKVYVNDVNINVQNFGGTIAYTFDDDLTYEYFPKITNKNSLTFTCEDIKNPKLKIYVITDTGKVYITSTVLSESAKANLLAVVEAKEAVVGGSIDVAFDADQTAKTAAVLTYVNNLTKNEVTAVVSYVSDNNYKVELTKGSASDNKIITMVVNIAATPDEDQLAPTGLAGVAPTSALTDGKITGTTIDMEYKLVTDEGGRYTACSATETIVASAGYYLLRFAAKTGFNPGATVVVNVPVYVEDTKTLLSIEAINGKAQVGVVLTPGLVLPLDATYSFQWKISSAVDGVYTDITDATTNTYTPVEEDVGKFIKVSAIGAGSSGYTGTVTSVATEAVAPVEEPTH
;
A
#
# COMPACT_ATOMS: atom_id res chain seq x y z
N MET A 1 39.47 -16.51 12.46
CA MET A 1 39.33 -15.79 11.17
C MET A 1 38.80 -16.63 10.01
N LEU A 2 38.41 -17.91 10.18
CA LEU A 2 37.89 -18.72 9.06
C LEU A 2 36.35 -18.85 8.99
N LYS A 3 35.62 -18.38 10.02
CA LYS A 3 34.14 -18.39 10.04
C LYS A 3 33.47 -17.08 9.59
N LYS A 4 34.20 -15.95 9.57
CA LYS A 4 33.67 -14.66 9.10
C LYS A 4 33.83 -14.43 7.59
N THR A 5 34.76 -15.13 6.95
CA THR A 5 35.00 -15.05 5.50
C THR A 5 34.05 -15.91 4.68
N ILE A 6 33.50 -16.99 5.25
CA ILE A 6 32.51 -17.85 4.57
C ILE A 6 31.11 -17.20 4.58
N SER A 7 30.72 -16.48 5.64
CA SER A 7 29.47 -15.70 5.64
C SER A 7 29.50 -14.50 4.71
N LEU A 8 30.66 -13.87 4.47
CA LEU A 8 30.73 -12.71 3.58
C LEU A 8 30.64 -13.12 2.10
N VAL A 9 31.18 -14.29 1.71
CA VAL A 9 31.09 -14.80 0.33
C VAL A 9 29.70 -15.40 0.03
N LEU A 10 29.00 -15.96 1.02
CA LEU A 10 27.60 -16.40 0.86
C LEU A 10 26.60 -15.24 0.80
N VAL A 11 26.85 -14.15 1.53
CA VAL A 11 26.03 -12.92 1.45
C VAL A 11 26.33 -12.15 0.15
N PHE A 12 27.57 -12.15 -0.34
CA PHE A 12 27.92 -11.51 -1.61
C PHE A 12 27.46 -12.32 -2.85
N MET A 13 27.33 -13.65 -2.75
CA MET A 13 26.65 -14.45 -3.79
C MET A 13 25.12 -14.38 -3.72
N MET A 14 24.51 -14.12 -2.56
CA MET A 14 23.07 -13.87 -2.44
C MET A 14 22.64 -12.46 -2.85
N LEU A 15 23.54 -11.47 -2.84
CA LEU A 15 23.24 -10.08 -3.23
C LEU A 15 23.43 -9.77 -4.72
N LEU A 16 23.87 -10.72 -5.53
CA LEU A 16 23.95 -10.59 -7.00
C LEU A 16 22.73 -11.17 -7.74
N ALA A 17 21.64 -11.51 -7.04
CA ALA A 17 20.45 -12.14 -7.65
C ALA A 17 19.14 -11.32 -7.64
N THR A 18 19.06 -10.11 -7.06
CA THR A 18 17.81 -9.30 -7.12
C THR A 18 18.06 -7.81 -7.25
N ALA A 19 18.77 -7.43 -8.30
CA ALA A 19 18.66 -6.09 -8.88
C ALA A 19 18.64 -6.24 -10.41
N THR A 20 17.51 -6.70 -10.94
CA THR A 20 17.18 -6.28 -12.31
C THR A 20 16.80 -4.80 -12.20
N PRO A 21 17.48 -3.91 -12.93
CA PRO A 21 17.00 -2.53 -13.04
C PRO A 21 15.56 -2.58 -13.55
N ILE A 22 14.61 -1.97 -12.82
CA ILE A 22 13.38 -1.49 -13.46
C ILE A 22 13.81 -0.28 -14.28
N ASN A 23 14.49 -0.56 -15.39
CA ASN A 23 14.26 0.26 -16.55
C ASN A 23 12.75 0.17 -16.79
N SER A 24 12.10 1.32 -16.94
CA SER A 24 10.96 1.38 -17.84
C SER A 24 11.48 1.02 -19.23
N TYR A 25 11.76 -0.27 -19.45
CA TYR A 25 11.79 -0.84 -20.77
C TYR A 25 10.36 -0.65 -21.24
N GLY A 26 10.14 0.23 -22.21
CA GLY A 26 8.86 0.24 -22.91
C GLY A 26 8.55 -1.21 -23.26
N VAL A 27 7.39 -1.71 -22.79
CA VAL A 27 6.94 -3.09 -23.04
C VAL A 27 7.26 -3.36 -24.50
N ALA A 28 8.11 -4.35 -24.76
CA ALA A 28 8.35 -4.75 -26.14
C ALA A 28 6.97 -5.08 -26.70
N LYS A 29 6.53 -4.38 -27.75
CA LYS A 29 5.26 -4.71 -28.41
C LYS A 29 5.46 -5.98 -29.24
N ASP A 30 5.81 -7.09 -28.60
CA ASP A 30 5.89 -8.42 -29.20
C ASP A 30 4.50 -8.93 -29.65
N TYR A 31 3.45 -8.23 -29.25
CA TYR A 31 2.08 -8.32 -29.77
C TYR A 31 1.76 -7.30 -30.87
N ALA A 32 2.69 -6.45 -31.33
CA ALA A 32 2.44 -5.57 -32.48
C ALA A 32 2.25 -6.36 -33.77
N GLY A 33 1.18 -6.06 -34.50
CA GLY A 33 0.71 -6.81 -35.67
C GLY A 33 0.03 -8.14 -35.33
N HIS A 34 -0.15 -8.46 -34.05
CA HIS A 34 -0.83 -9.67 -33.61
C HIS A 34 -2.35 -9.53 -33.77
N TRP A 35 -3.06 -10.61 -34.10
CA TRP A 35 -4.51 -10.58 -34.29
C TRP A 35 -5.30 -10.16 -33.03
N ALA A 36 -4.67 -10.28 -31.86
CA ALA A 36 -5.22 -9.85 -30.57
C ALA A 36 -4.62 -8.52 -30.06
N GLU A 37 -3.80 -7.81 -30.85
CA GLU A 37 -3.09 -6.57 -30.46
C GLU A 37 -4.02 -5.57 -29.78
N ASP A 38 -5.13 -5.22 -30.43
CA ASP A 38 -6.07 -4.22 -29.93
C ASP A 38 -6.62 -4.58 -28.54
N LYS A 39 -6.92 -5.86 -28.32
CA LYS A 39 -7.48 -6.34 -27.04
C LYS A 39 -6.42 -6.47 -25.96
N ILE A 40 -5.20 -6.87 -26.33
CA ILE A 40 -4.05 -6.89 -25.44
C ILE A 40 -3.73 -5.47 -24.95
N GLN A 41 -3.65 -4.50 -25.86
CA GLN A 41 -3.40 -3.10 -25.51
C GLN A 41 -4.51 -2.55 -24.60
N LEU A 42 -5.78 -2.80 -24.92
CA LEU A 42 -6.91 -2.41 -24.08
C LEU A 42 -6.79 -2.95 -22.64
N TRP A 43 -6.40 -4.21 -22.50
CA TRP A 43 -6.27 -4.85 -21.20
C TRP A 43 -5.05 -4.37 -20.40
N LEU A 44 -3.96 -4.03 -21.08
CA LEU A 44 -2.81 -3.36 -20.47
C LEU A 44 -3.18 -1.96 -19.97
N ASP A 45 -3.89 -1.17 -20.78
CA ASP A 45 -4.33 0.18 -20.43
C ASP A 45 -5.32 0.19 -19.25
N LYS A 46 -6.18 -0.83 -19.16
CA LYS A 46 -7.12 -1.03 -18.05
C LYS A 46 -6.50 -1.66 -16.80
N GLY A 47 -5.23 -2.08 -16.87
CA GLY A 47 -4.54 -2.77 -15.77
C GLY A 47 -5.04 -4.18 -15.47
N TYR A 48 -5.71 -4.85 -16.43
CA TYR A 48 -6.23 -6.21 -16.27
C TYR A 48 -5.17 -7.30 -16.36
N VAL A 49 -4.08 -6.99 -17.06
CA VAL A 49 -2.94 -7.87 -17.23
C VAL A 49 -1.68 -7.03 -17.19
N THR A 50 -0.59 -7.67 -16.79
CA THR A 50 0.76 -7.14 -16.86
C THR A 50 1.60 -7.99 -17.81
N GLY A 51 2.72 -7.42 -18.29
CA GLY A 51 3.78 -8.18 -18.95
C GLY A 51 4.54 -9.07 -17.96
N TYR A 52 5.36 -9.98 -18.48
CA TYR A 52 6.24 -10.80 -17.66
C TYR A 52 7.45 -9.99 -17.15
N PRO A 53 8.11 -10.44 -16.06
CA PRO A 53 9.30 -9.77 -15.52
C PRO A 53 10.45 -9.61 -16.53
N ASP A 54 10.47 -10.39 -17.61
CA ASP A 54 11.44 -10.31 -18.70
C ASP A 54 11.14 -9.21 -19.72
N GLY A 55 10.04 -8.45 -19.54
CA GLY A 55 9.63 -7.34 -20.40
C GLY A 55 8.80 -7.75 -21.62
N SER A 56 8.50 -9.04 -21.80
CA SER A 56 7.63 -9.55 -22.86
C SER A 56 6.16 -9.57 -22.46
N PHE A 57 5.25 -9.55 -23.45
CA PHE A 57 3.85 -9.93 -23.21
C PHE A 57 3.59 -11.41 -23.49
N ASN A 58 4.32 -11.98 -24.45
CA ASN A 58 4.24 -13.37 -24.89
C ASN A 58 2.79 -13.81 -25.23
N PRO A 59 2.17 -13.23 -26.28
CA PRO A 59 0.76 -13.50 -26.63
C PRO A 59 0.48 -14.98 -26.97
N GLU A 60 1.48 -15.70 -27.49
CA GLU A 60 1.37 -17.12 -27.84
C GLU A 60 1.75 -18.07 -26.70
N GLY A 61 2.26 -17.52 -25.59
CA GLY A 61 2.62 -18.26 -24.39
C GLY A 61 1.42 -19.00 -23.80
N LYS A 62 1.64 -20.22 -23.31
CA LYS A 62 0.57 -21.02 -22.68
C LYS A 62 0.30 -20.51 -21.27
N VAL A 63 -0.98 -20.43 -20.92
CA VAL A 63 -1.43 -19.89 -19.62
C VAL A 63 -1.61 -21.02 -18.62
N THR A 64 -0.98 -20.90 -17.46
CA THR A 64 -1.19 -21.81 -16.33
C THR A 64 -2.54 -21.58 -15.66
N ARG A 65 -3.03 -22.57 -14.89
CA ARG A 65 -4.26 -22.45 -14.11
C ARG A 65 -4.19 -21.25 -13.16
N SER A 66 -3.06 -21.02 -12.47
CA SER A 66 -2.87 -19.86 -11.60
C SER A 66 -2.95 -18.53 -12.35
N GLU A 67 -2.30 -18.42 -13.51
CA GLU A 67 -2.33 -17.18 -14.29
C GLU A 67 -3.72 -16.88 -14.85
N PHE A 68 -4.46 -17.92 -15.28
CA PHE A 68 -5.80 -17.73 -15.79
C PHE A 68 -6.76 -17.26 -14.69
N VAL A 69 -6.70 -17.84 -13.48
CA VAL A 69 -7.55 -17.36 -12.37
C VAL A 69 -7.18 -15.94 -11.94
N THR A 70 -5.91 -15.56 -12.01
CA THR A 70 -5.50 -14.16 -11.78
C THR A 70 -6.09 -13.21 -12.82
N MET A 71 -6.07 -13.59 -14.11
CA MET A 71 -6.74 -12.81 -15.16
C MET A 71 -8.24 -12.69 -14.91
N VAL A 72 -8.91 -13.80 -14.57
CA VAL A 72 -10.34 -13.82 -14.24
C VAL A 72 -10.64 -12.90 -13.05
N ASN A 73 -9.92 -13.03 -11.94
CA ASN A 73 -10.15 -12.21 -10.75
C ASN A 73 -9.89 -10.73 -11.02
N SER A 74 -8.86 -10.40 -11.80
CA SER A 74 -8.58 -9.02 -12.19
C SER A 74 -9.69 -8.42 -13.05
N VAL A 75 -10.25 -9.22 -13.96
CA VAL A 75 -11.24 -8.77 -14.94
C VAL A 75 -12.64 -8.67 -14.35
N PHE A 76 -13.04 -9.63 -13.52
CA PHE A 76 -14.36 -9.70 -12.88
C PHE A 76 -14.38 -9.12 -11.46
N ASN A 77 -13.23 -8.60 -10.98
CA ASN A 77 -13.06 -7.94 -9.68
C ASN A 77 -13.48 -8.82 -8.48
N TYR A 78 -13.11 -10.10 -8.50
CA TYR A 78 -13.31 -10.97 -7.34
C TYR A 78 -12.31 -10.63 -6.24
N THR A 79 -12.80 -10.21 -5.07
CA THR A 79 -11.97 -9.74 -3.95
C THR A 79 -12.15 -10.58 -2.69
N GLU A 80 -13.31 -11.23 -2.52
CA GLU A 80 -13.58 -12.10 -1.38
C GLU A 80 -12.75 -13.39 -1.44
N VAL A 81 -12.29 -13.86 -0.28
CA VAL A 81 -11.51 -15.08 -0.14
C VAL A 81 -12.28 -16.13 0.66
N ALA A 82 -11.98 -17.40 0.41
CA ALA A 82 -12.41 -18.53 1.22
C ALA A 82 -11.19 -19.35 1.68
N ASP A 83 -11.36 -20.11 2.75
CA ASP A 83 -10.37 -21.12 3.13
C ASP A 83 -10.30 -22.22 2.06
N ILE A 84 -9.08 -22.60 1.69
CA ILE A 84 -8.81 -23.63 0.68
C ILE A 84 -7.97 -24.75 1.30
N ASN A 85 -8.25 -26.00 0.92
CA ASN A 85 -7.56 -27.20 1.43
C ASN A 85 -6.64 -27.85 0.39
N PHE A 86 -6.17 -27.07 -0.61
CA PHE A 86 -5.29 -27.57 -1.66
C PHE A 86 -3.84 -27.64 -1.17
N THR A 87 -3.28 -28.84 -1.16
CA THR A 87 -1.93 -29.12 -0.62
C THR A 87 -0.79 -28.62 -1.51
N ASP A 88 -1.08 -28.34 -2.78
CA ASP A 88 -0.15 -27.82 -3.79
C ASP A 88 -0.26 -26.31 -4.00
N VAL A 89 -1.02 -25.62 -3.14
CA VAL A 89 -1.20 -24.17 -3.14
C VAL A 89 -0.59 -23.60 -1.85
N GLU A 90 0.72 -23.35 -1.88
CA GLU A 90 1.47 -22.83 -0.72
C GLU A 90 1.11 -21.37 -0.39
N SER A 91 0.93 -21.05 0.90
CA SER A 91 0.46 -19.73 1.38
C SER A 91 1.37 -18.54 1.08
N ASN A 92 2.64 -18.80 0.75
CA ASN A 92 3.63 -17.79 0.39
C ASN A 92 3.76 -17.54 -1.12
N LYS A 93 2.97 -18.22 -1.96
CA LYS A 93 3.02 -18.05 -3.42
C LYS A 93 2.13 -16.90 -3.86
N TRP A 94 2.55 -16.20 -4.91
CA TRP A 94 1.84 -15.04 -5.46
C TRP A 94 0.39 -15.35 -5.86
N TYR A 95 0.11 -16.59 -6.29
CA TYR A 95 -1.23 -17.02 -6.70
C TYR A 95 -2.11 -17.53 -5.56
N TYR A 96 -1.61 -17.61 -4.32
CA TYR A 96 -2.36 -18.20 -3.20
C TYR A 96 -3.72 -17.55 -2.99
N GLN A 97 -3.74 -16.21 -2.84
CA GLN A 97 -4.98 -15.46 -2.68
C GLN A 97 -5.85 -15.50 -3.93
N GLU A 98 -5.26 -15.59 -5.12
CA GLU A 98 -6.00 -15.68 -6.38
C GLU A 98 -6.79 -17.00 -6.46
N VAL A 99 -6.21 -18.10 -6.00
CA VAL A 99 -6.91 -19.38 -5.87
C VAL A 99 -8.00 -19.31 -4.80
N GLN A 100 -7.77 -18.63 -3.67
CA GLN A 100 -8.80 -18.44 -2.64
C GLN A 100 -10.01 -17.66 -3.16
N LYS A 101 -9.76 -16.58 -3.93
CA LYS A 101 -10.81 -15.78 -4.59
C LYS A 101 -11.58 -16.61 -5.60
N ALA A 102 -10.87 -17.38 -6.41
CA ALA A 102 -11.45 -18.25 -7.43
C ALA A 102 -12.35 -19.33 -6.82
N PHE A 103 -11.93 -19.91 -5.69
CA PHE A 103 -12.69 -20.89 -4.94
C PHE A 103 -13.92 -20.26 -4.27
N LYS A 104 -13.77 -19.08 -3.67
CA LYS A 104 -14.88 -18.32 -3.07
C LYS A 104 -15.95 -17.95 -4.10
N ALA A 105 -15.54 -17.54 -5.30
CA ALA A 105 -16.41 -17.19 -6.40
C ALA A 105 -17.01 -18.41 -7.13
N ASN A 106 -16.60 -19.64 -6.78
CA ASN A 106 -17.15 -20.91 -7.26
C ASN A 106 -17.12 -21.12 -8.79
N TYR A 107 -16.28 -20.37 -9.52
CA TYR A 107 -16.16 -20.53 -10.98
C TYR A 107 -15.16 -21.62 -11.40
N ILE A 108 -14.28 -22.06 -10.48
CA ILE A 108 -13.29 -23.11 -10.72
C ILE A 108 -13.20 -24.04 -9.50
N ALA A 109 -12.91 -25.32 -9.74
CA ALA A 109 -12.63 -26.30 -8.71
C ALA A 109 -11.20 -26.84 -8.83
N GLY A 110 -10.73 -27.53 -7.79
CA GLY A 110 -9.49 -28.30 -7.84
C GLY A 110 -9.56 -29.43 -8.86
N THR A 111 -8.39 -29.93 -9.28
CA THR A 111 -8.28 -31.16 -10.08
C THR A 111 -8.60 -32.40 -9.24
N SER A 112 -8.54 -32.27 -7.91
CA SER A 112 -9.12 -33.19 -6.94
C SER A 112 -9.56 -32.42 -5.68
N GLU A 113 -10.06 -33.12 -4.66
CA GLU A 113 -10.41 -32.52 -3.36
C GLU A 113 -9.22 -31.81 -2.67
N THR A 114 -7.98 -32.22 -2.97
CA THR A 114 -6.76 -31.74 -2.28
C THR A 114 -5.70 -31.16 -3.22
N GLN A 115 -5.97 -31.07 -4.52
CA GLN A 115 -5.03 -30.55 -5.53
C GLN A 115 -5.71 -29.51 -6.42
N PHE A 116 -5.03 -28.39 -6.67
CA PHE A 116 -5.47 -27.36 -7.61
C PHE A 116 -4.72 -27.40 -8.94
N ALA A 117 -3.48 -27.86 -8.95
CA ALA A 117 -2.49 -27.85 -10.03
C ALA A 117 -2.19 -26.44 -10.58
N PRO A 118 -1.67 -25.49 -9.78
CA PRO A 118 -1.54 -24.09 -10.18
C PRO A 118 -0.66 -23.88 -11.43
N ASN A 119 0.43 -24.66 -11.56
CA ASN A 119 1.40 -24.51 -12.65
C ASN A 119 1.07 -25.35 -13.90
N GLU A 120 -0.02 -26.11 -13.90
CA GLU A 120 -0.43 -26.85 -15.10
C GLU A 120 -1.07 -25.89 -16.12
N ASN A 121 -0.80 -26.12 -17.41
CA ASN A 121 -1.40 -25.35 -18.48
C ASN A 121 -2.92 -25.61 -18.58
N LEU A 122 -3.70 -24.55 -18.69
CA LEU A 122 -5.16 -24.64 -18.80
C LEU A 122 -5.56 -25.02 -20.23
N THR A 123 -6.37 -26.08 -20.37
CA THR A 123 -6.89 -26.53 -21.66
C THR A 123 -8.08 -25.66 -22.12
N ARG A 124 -8.36 -25.64 -23.44
CA ARG A 124 -9.53 -24.91 -24.00
C ARG A 124 -10.85 -25.36 -23.39
N GLU A 125 -11.04 -26.67 -23.16
CA GLU A 125 -12.29 -27.15 -22.58
C GLU A 125 -12.46 -26.72 -21.12
N GLN A 126 -11.37 -26.67 -20.34
CA GLN A 126 -11.40 -26.15 -18.97
C GLN A 126 -11.69 -24.64 -18.95
N ALA A 127 -11.09 -23.86 -19.85
CA ALA A 127 -11.39 -22.44 -19.99
C ALA A 127 -12.87 -22.19 -20.31
N ALA A 128 -13.45 -22.99 -21.21
CA ALA A 128 -14.88 -22.93 -21.56
C ALA A 128 -15.79 -23.25 -20.35
N VAL A 129 -15.42 -24.22 -19.51
CA VAL A 129 -16.15 -24.51 -18.27
C VAL A 129 -16.11 -23.32 -17.31
N ILE A 130 -14.93 -22.72 -17.11
CA ILE A 130 -14.77 -21.58 -16.21
C ILE A 130 -15.64 -20.41 -16.67
N VAL A 131 -15.53 -20.00 -17.94
CA VAL A 131 -16.31 -18.85 -18.42
C VAL A 131 -17.81 -19.13 -18.48
N SER A 132 -18.22 -20.36 -18.76
CA SER A 132 -19.65 -20.72 -18.70
C SER A 132 -20.21 -20.62 -17.29
N LYS A 133 -19.41 -20.97 -16.26
CA LYS A 133 -19.81 -20.83 -14.86
C LYS A 133 -19.87 -19.36 -14.42
N ILE A 134 -18.87 -18.57 -14.82
CA ILE A 134 -18.87 -17.11 -14.55
C ILE A 134 -20.12 -16.47 -15.15
N MET A 135 -20.43 -16.81 -16.41
CA MET A 135 -21.56 -16.26 -17.15
C MET A 135 -22.90 -16.95 -16.87
N LYS A 136 -22.93 -17.95 -15.97
CA LYS A 136 -24.12 -18.75 -15.62
C LYS A 136 -24.90 -19.28 -16.83
N LEU A 137 -24.21 -19.75 -17.87
CA LEU A 137 -24.86 -20.19 -19.11
C LEU A 137 -25.62 -21.51 -18.94
N ASP A 138 -26.78 -21.59 -19.60
CA ASP A 138 -27.55 -22.83 -19.69
C ASP A 138 -26.79 -23.94 -20.40
N ALA A 139 -26.88 -25.15 -19.87
CA ALA A 139 -26.22 -26.34 -20.42
C ALA A 139 -26.70 -26.62 -21.86
N ASN A 140 -25.77 -26.68 -22.81
CA ASN A 140 -26.09 -26.93 -24.21
C ASN A 140 -25.15 -27.99 -24.83
N PRO A 141 -25.37 -29.29 -24.58
CA PRO A 141 -24.53 -30.34 -25.13
C PRO A 141 -24.59 -30.44 -26.66
N SER A 142 -25.68 -30.03 -27.32
CA SER A 142 -25.79 -30.00 -28.79
C SER A 142 -24.94 -28.91 -29.43
N GLY A 143 -24.58 -27.86 -28.68
CA GLY A 143 -23.78 -26.74 -29.18
C GLY A 143 -22.37 -27.14 -29.64
N VAL A 144 -21.89 -28.33 -29.28
CA VAL A 144 -20.59 -28.84 -29.71
C VAL A 144 -20.61 -29.48 -31.12
N GLU A 145 -21.78 -29.82 -31.66
CA GLU A 145 -21.92 -30.59 -32.91
C GLU A 145 -21.41 -29.84 -34.15
N LYS A 146 -21.23 -28.52 -34.05
CA LYS A 146 -20.60 -27.70 -35.09
C LYS A 146 -19.09 -27.92 -35.24
N PHE A 147 -18.46 -28.59 -34.27
CA PHE A 147 -17.02 -28.87 -34.28
C PHE A 147 -16.73 -30.28 -34.81
N LYS A 148 -15.75 -30.42 -35.70
CA LYS A 148 -15.38 -31.72 -36.31
C LYS A 148 -14.79 -32.71 -35.30
N ASP A 149 -14.19 -32.21 -34.24
CA ASP A 149 -13.56 -32.92 -33.13
C ASP A 149 -14.44 -32.93 -31.87
N ALA A 150 -15.77 -32.80 -32.03
CA ALA A 150 -16.71 -32.84 -30.91
C ALA A 150 -16.64 -34.13 -30.06
N ASN A 151 -16.13 -35.21 -30.64
CA ASN A 151 -15.89 -36.49 -29.98
C ASN A 151 -14.67 -36.48 -29.04
N GLU A 152 -13.74 -35.54 -29.22
CA GLU A 152 -12.56 -35.37 -28.35
C GLU A 152 -12.85 -34.48 -27.12
N ILE A 153 -14.00 -33.79 -27.10
CA ILE A 153 -14.45 -32.99 -25.94
C ILE A 153 -14.88 -33.93 -24.83
N SER A 154 -14.29 -33.75 -23.65
CA SER A 154 -14.62 -34.55 -22.47
C SER A 154 -16.10 -34.47 -22.11
N THR A 155 -16.72 -35.59 -21.72
CA THR A 155 -18.16 -35.65 -21.38
C THR A 155 -18.58 -34.59 -20.35
N TRP A 156 -17.74 -34.32 -19.35
CA TRP A 156 -18.00 -33.33 -18.32
C TRP A 156 -17.96 -31.87 -18.83
N ALA A 157 -17.28 -31.62 -19.95
CA ALA A 157 -17.12 -30.29 -20.53
C ALA A 157 -18.17 -29.98 -21.60
N LYS A 158 -18.82 -30.98 -22.23
CA LYS A 158 -19.71 -30.78 -23.39
C LYS A 158 -20.82 -29.75 -23.17
N ASN A 159 -21.47 -29.79 -22.00
CA ASN A 159 -22.54 -28.85 -21.65
C ASN A 159 -22.06 -27.39 -21.70
N PHE A 160 -20.88 -27.14 -21.13
CA PHE A 160 -20.29 -25.81 -21.02
C PHE A 160 -19.62 -25.38 -22.33
N VAL A 161 -18.92 -26.28 -23.01
CA VAL A 161 -18.28 -25.98 -24.30
C VAL A 161 -19.35 -25.60 -25.33
N GLY A 162 -20.44 -26.35 -25.42
CA GLY A 162 -21.52 -26.00 -26.34
C GLY A 162 -22.25 -24.71 -25.96
N ALA A 163 -22.39 -24.43 -24.65
CA ALA A 163 -22.96 -23.18 -24.16
C ALA A 163 -22.07 -21.97 -24.48
N ALA A 164 -20.78 -22.00 -24.10
CA ALA A 164 -19.82 -20.94 -24.38
C ALA A 164 -19.63 -20.70 -25.89
N ALA A 165 -19.69 -21.77 -26.69
CA ALA A 165 -19.62 -21.65 -28.14
C ALA A 165 -20.90 -21.08 -28.75
N GLN A 166 -22.07 -21.34 -28.17
CA GLN A 166 -23.34 -20.74 -28.60
C GLN A 166 -23.39 -19.25 -28.25
N ALA A 167 -22.86 -18.87 -27.09
CA ALA A 167 -22.75 -17.50 -26.63
C ALA A 167 -21.58 -16.73 -27.27
N GLU A 168 -20.88 -17.34 -28.24
CA GLU A 168 -19.73 -16.76 -28.96
C GLU A 168 -18.56 -16.31 -28.04
N LEU A 169 -18.52 -16.79 -26.80
CA LEU A 169 -17.45 -16.51 -25.84
C LEU A 169 -16.14 -17.20 -26.25
N ILE A 170 -16.27 -18.41 -26.82
CA ILE A 170 -15.17 -19.18 -27.36
C ILE A 170 -15.60 -19.79 -28.71
N THR A 171 -14.85 -19.48 -29.76
CA THR A 171 -15.12 -19.99 -31.11
C THR A 171 -14.19 -21.15 -31.45
N GLY A 172 -14.58 -21.93 -32.47
CA GLY A 172 -13.70 -22.92 -33.08
C GLY A 172 -12.65 -22.26 -33.97
N TYR A 173 -11.63 -23.02 -34.33
CA TYR A 173 -10.62 -22.57 -35.29
C TYR A 173 -11.16 -22.60 -36.73
N ASN A 174 -10.45 -21.92 -37.63
CA ASN A 174 -10.82 -21.83 -39.06
C ASN A 174 -10.96 -23.20 -39.77
N ASP A 175 -10.37 -24.25 -39.22
CA ASP A 175 -10.47 -25.64 -39.71
C ASP A 175 -11.77 -26.38 -39.26
N SER A 176 -12.64 -25.67 -38.53
CA SER A 176 -13.87 -26.16 -37.89
C SER A 176 -13.65 -27.12 -36.72
N THR A 177 -12.49 -27.07 -36.06
CA THR A 177 -12.20 -27.83 -34.83
C THR A 177 -12.24 -26.94 -33.58
N PHE A 178 -12.45 -27.52 -32.41
CA PHE A 178 -12.43 -26.84 -31.11
C PHE A 178 -11.08 -26.99 -30.38
N LYS A 179 -10.39 -28.10 -30.58
CA LYS A 179 -9.12 -28.52 -29.95
C LYS A 179 -9.21 -28.55 -28.43
N PRO A 180 -10.11 -29.37 -27.84
CA PRO A 180 -10.46 -29.31 -26.42
C PRO A 180 -9.29 -29.47 -25.46
N GLN A 181 -8.34 -30.36 -25.78
CA GLN A 181 -7.19 -30.68 -24.93
C GLN A 181 -5.99 -29.74 -25.14
N ASN A 182 -6.05 -28.83 -26.11
CA ASN A 182 -4.94 -27.91 -26.35
C ASN A 182 -4.87 -26.84 -25.26
N PRO A 183 -3.68 -26.54 -24.73
CA PRO A 183 -3.45 -25.38 -23.88
C PRO A 183 -3.80 -24.07 -24.58
N ILE A 184 -4.57 -23.22 -23.90
CA ILE A 184 -4.89 -21.88 -24.39
C ILE A 184 -3.64 -21.00 -24.41
N SER A 185 -3.49 -20.18 -25.46
CA SER A 185 -2.51 -19.09 -25.43
C SER A 185 -2.99 -17.92 -24.58
N ARG A 186 -2.08 -17.04 -24.19
CA ARG A 186 -2.37 -15.82 -23.43
C ARG A 186 -3.30 -14.88 -24.21
N ALA A 187 -3.10 -14.78 -25.53
CA ALA A 187 -4.00 -14.05 -26.41
C ALA A 187 -5.40 -14.67 -26.46
N GLU A 188 -5.50 -16.00 -26.54
CA GLU A 188 -6.80 -16.70 -26.51
C GLU A 188 -7.51 -16.49 -25.17
N ALA A 189 -6.79 -16.57 -24.05
CA ALA A 189 -7.34 -16.30 -22.72
C ALA A 189 -7.95 -14.89 -22.64
N ILE A 190 -7.23 -13.88 -23.12
CA ILE A 190 -7.70 -12.49 -23.14
C ILE A 190 -8.93 -12.34 -24.02
N ILE A 191 -8.95 -12.97 -25.19
CA ILE A 191 -10.09 -12.86 -26.11
C ILE A 191 -11.32 -13.54 -25.53
N ILE A 192 -11.17 -14.72 -24.95
CA ILE A 192 -12.27 -15.46 -24.30
C ILE A 192 -12.85 -14.63 -23.15
N LEU A 193 -12.00 -14.10 -22.27
CA LEU A 193 -12.45 -13.29 -21.13
C LEU A 193 -12.97 -11.92 -21.56
N ASN A 194 -12.38 -11.29 -22.58
CA ASN A 194 -12.89 -10.06 -23.17
C ASN A 194 -14.26 -10.30 -23.81
N ASN A 195 -14.45 -11.42 -24.50
CA ASN A 195 -15.75 -11.80 -25.03
C ASN A 195 -16.73 -12.14 -23.91
N SER A 196 -16.26 -12.57 -22.74
CA SER A 196 -17.11 -12.76 -21.55
C SER A 196 -17.55 -11.42 -20.96
N LEU A 197 -16.69 -10.39 -20.96
CA LEU A 197 -17.08 -9.00 -20.64
C LEU A 197 -18.08 -8.43 -21.66
N ASN A 198 -17.94 -8.81 -22.93
CA ASN A 198 -18.81 -8.38 -24.03
C ASN A 198 -19.91 -9.41 -24.37
N GLY A 199 -20.04 -10.47 -23.56
CA GLY A 199 -20.96 -11.59 -23.76
C GLY A 199 -22.41 -11.17 -23.51
N SER A 200 -22.56 -10.05 -22.81
CA SER A 200 -23.64 -9.08 -23.03
C SER A 200 -23.45 -8.39 -24.39
N GLN A 201 -23.61 -9.13 -25.50
CA GLN A 201 -23.80 -8.50 -26.81
C GLN A 201 -25.14 -7.76 -26.77
N SER A 202 -25.13 -6.55 -26.21
CA SER A 202 -26.22 -5.58 -26.32
C SER A 202 -25.81 -4.17 -25.87
N ALA A 203 -24.87 -3.98 -24.93
CA ALA A 203 -24.52 -2.65 -24.42
C ALA A 203 -23.82 -1.76 -25.45
N ASP A 204 -24.49 -0.66 -25.86
CA ASP A 204 -23.91 0.41 -26.67
C ASP A 204 -22.90 1.23 -25.86
N LEU A 205 -23.02 1.21 -24.53
CA LEU A 205 -22.11 1.88 -23.60
C LEU A 205 -21.87 1.01 -22.37
N ILE A 206 -20.59 0.85 -22.00
CA ILE A 206 -20.15 0.20 -20.77
C ILE A 206 -19.56 1.27 -19.86
N ILE A 207 -20.07 1.36 -18.63
CA ILE A 207 -19.60 2.26 -17.58
C ILE A 207 -18.90 1.41 -16.52
N ASP A 208 -17.59 1.58 -16.37
CA ASP A 208 -16.75 0.78 -15.47
C ASP A 208 -15.96 1.62 -14.47
N LYS A 209 -16.24 2.92 -14.40
CA LYS A 209 -15.59 3.87 -13.50
C LYS A 209 -16.62 4.73 -12.76
N ALA A 210 -16.34 4.98 -11.48
CA ALA A 210 -17.09 5.90 -10.65
C ALA A 210 -16.89 7.37 -11.06
N GLY A 211 -17.95 8.17 -10.94
CA GLY A 211 -17.98 9.59 -11.28
C GLY A 211 -18.28 9.88 -12.76
N ASP A 212 -18.59 8.86 -13.56
CA ASP A 212 -18.95 9.04 -14.96
C ASP A 212 -20.32 9.71 -15.10
N ILE A 213 -20.36 10.73 -15.96
CA ILE A 213 -21.57 11.47 -16.32
C ILE A 213 -21.84 11.25 -17.81
N VAL A 214 -23.01 10.69 -18.13
CA VAL A 214 -23.46 10.44 -19.50
C VAL A 214 -24.61 11.38 -19.81
N GLU A 215 -24.43 12.19 -20.85
CA GLU A 215 -25.36 13.29 -21.15
C GLU A 215 -25.79 13.34 -22.62
N ASN A 216 -27.04 13.76 -22.84
CA ASN A 216 -27.58 14.24 -24.13
C ASN A 216 -27.46 13.25 -25.30
N LYS A 217 -27.70 11.95 -25.06
CA LYS A 217 -27.53 10.88 -26.07
C LYS A 217 -28.61 9.81 -25.98
N THR A 218 -28.80 9.12 -27.10
CA THR A 218 -29.63 7.92 -27.17
C THR A 218 -28.75 6.68 -27.25
N PHE A 219 -29.03 5.70 -26.42
CA PHE A 219 -28.41 4.38 -26.43
C PHE A 219 -29.50 3.31 -26.59
N ARG A 220 -29.12 2.18 -27.18
CA ARG A 220 -29.92 0.97 -27.14
C ARG A 220 -29.79 0.32 -25.78
N ASN A 221 -28.59 0.01 -25.33
CA ASN A 221 -28.38 -0.54 -23.99
C ASN A 221 -27.17 0.11 -23.31
N ILE A 222 -27.21 0.24 -21.98
CA ILE A 222 -26.11 0.72 -21.15
C ILE A 222 -25.83 -0.34 -20.08
N HIS A 223 -24.56 -0.62 -19.81
CA HIS A 223 -24.15 -1.53 -18.75
C HIS A 223 -23.24 -0.81 -17.74
N ILE A 224 -23.76 -0.60 -16.54
CA ILE A 224 -23.01 -0.13 -15.38
C ILE A 224 -22.44 -1.35 -14.68
N THR A 225 -21.16 -1.61 -14.89
CA THR A 225 -20.50 -2.84 -14.43
C THR A 225 -20.17 -2.78 -12.94
N ASN A 226 -19.92 -3.95 -12.33
CA ASN A 226 -19.48 -4.08 -10.95
C ASN A 226 -18.17 -3.33 -10.60
N ARG A 227 -17.38 -2.93 -11.60
CA ARG A 227 -16.13 -2.16 -11.43
C ARG A 227 -16.35 -0.73 -10.93
N VAL A 228 -17.56 -0.18 -11.10
CA VAL A 228 -17.97 1.08 -10.47
C VAL A 228 -17.91 0.99 -8.93
N GLY A 229 -17.96 -0.24 -8.37
CA GLY A 229 -17.89 -0.47 -6.93
C GLY A 229 -19.10 0.17 -6.23
N ASN A 230 -18.85 0.98 -5.20
CA ASN A 230 -19.88 1.78 -4.51
C ASN A 230 -20.00 3.22 -5.06
N GLY A 231 -19.32 3.52 -6.17
CA GLY A 231 -19.23 4.86 -6.73
C GLY A 231 -20.49 5.33 -7.46
N GLU A 232 -20.54 6.63 -7.77
CA GLU A 232 -21.68 7.28 -8.42
C GLU A 232 -21.60 7.19 -9.95
N VAL A 233 -22.75 7.12 -10.61
CA VAL A 233 -22.90 7.28 -12.07
C VAL A 233 -24.14 8.13 -12.31
N THR A 234 -24.04 9.10 -13.21
CA THR A 234 -25.14 10.01 -13.53
C THR A 234 -25.49 9.90 -15.01
N LEU A 235 -26.77 9.62 -15.30
CA LEU A 235 -27.34 9.62 -16.64
C LEU A 235 -28.29 10.81 -16.72
N LYS A 236 -27.98 11.80 -17.56
CA LYS A 236 -28.74 13.05 -17.65
C LYS A 236 -29.18 13.34 -19.08
N ASN A 237 -30.49 13.54 -19.29
CA ASN A 237 -31.05 13.71 -20.63
C ASN A 237 -30.63 12.59 -21.61
N VAL A 238 -30.77 11.34 -21.15
CA VAL A 238 -30.42 10.13 -21.89
C VAL A 238 -31.67 9.36 -22.27
N VAL A 239 -31.71 8.79 -23.47
CA VAL A 239 -32.79 7.88 -23.91
C VAL A 239 -32.21 6.48 -24.09
N ILE A 240 -32.68 5.51 -23.32
CA ILE A 240 -32.27 4.10 -23.36
C ILE A 240 -33.43 3.28 -23.93
N THR A 241 -33.32 2.91 -25.20
CA THR A 241 -34.41 2.24 -25.94
C THR A 241 -34.53 0.74 -25.66
N GLY A 242 -33.51 0.14 -25.05
CA GLY A 242 -33.44 -1.24 -24.57
C GLY A 242 -33.19 -1.29 -23.06
N GLU A 243 -32.06 -1.85 -22.63
CA GLU A 243 -31.76 -2.17 -21.24
C GLU A 243 -30.64 -1.30 -20.63
N LEU A 244 -30.88 -0.81 -19.43
CA LEU A 244 -29.88 -0.32 -18.50
C LEU A 244 -29.61 -1.43 -17.47
N LEU A 245 -28.47 -2.12 -17.59
CA LEU A 245 -28.04 -3.13 -16.63
C LEU A 245 -27.15 -2.49 -15.57
N VAL A 246 -27.48 -2.68 -14.29
CA VAL A 246 -26.79 -2.10 -13.14
C VAL A 246 -26.25 -3.20 -12.23
N GLU A 247 -24.94 -3.42 -12.28
CA GLU A 247 -24.19 -4.35 -11.43
C GLU A 247 -23.17 -3.63 -10.53
N GLY A 248 -23.01 -2.32 -10.68
CA GLY A 248 -22.19 -1.45 -9.84
C GLY A 248 -22.99 -0.28 -9.26
N GLY A 249 -22.39 0.45 -8.32
CA GLY A 249 -23.05 1.49 -7.54
C GLY A 249 -23.18 1.15 -6.06
N GLY A 250 -23.22 2.17 -5.21
CA GLY A 250 -23.46 2.10 -3.76
C GLY A 250 -24.82 2.66 -3.31
N LEU A 251 -25.00 2.84 -2.01
CA LEU A 251 -26.27 3.29 -1.41
C LEU A 251 -26.69 4.72 -1.77
N ASN A 252 -25.82 5.49 -2.44
CA ASN A 252 -26.12 6.83 -2.94
C ASN A 252 -25.91 6.99 -4.45
N SER A 253 -25.64 5.92 -5.18
CA SER A 253 -25.26 5.99 -6.58
C SER A 253 -26.45 5.88 -7.54
N ILE A 254 -26.15 5.89 -8.84
CA ILE A 254 -27.05 5.77 -10.00
C ILE A 254 -28.16 6.83 -9.99
N ILE A 255 -27.80 8.00 -10.48
CA ILE A 255 -28.70 9.13 -10.66
C ILE A 255 -29.17 9.12 -12.11
N ILE A 256 -30.49 9.12 -12.32
CA ILE A 256 -31.12 9.18 -13.63
C ILE A 256 -31.97 10.45 -13.65
N GLU A 257 -31.50 11.47 -14.37
CA GLU A 257 -32.07 12.81 -14.43
C GLU A 257 -32.59 13.09 -15.85
N ASP A 258 -33.81 13.61 -15.97
CA ASP A 258 -34.46 13.98 -17.24
C ASP A 258 -34.34 12.91 -18.36
N SER A 259 -34.39 11.62 -18.01
CA SER A 259 -34.04 10.52 -18.91
C SER A 259 -35.18 9.52 -19.12
N ILE A 260 -35.21 8.85 -20.27
CA ILE A 260 -36.21 7.82 -20.58
C ILE A 260 -35.52 6.46 -20.66
N VAL A 261 -35.95 5.49 -19.87
CA VAL A 261 -35.40 4.14 -19.82
C VAL A 261 -36.49 3.11 -20.10
N ASN A 262 -36.33 2.29 -21.14
CA ASN A 262 -37.30 1.23 -21.46
C ASN A 262 -37.25 0.10 -20.42
N LYS A 263 -36.06 -0.49 -20.20
CA LYS A 263 -35.84 -1.50 -19.18
C LYS A 263 -34.64 -1.13 -18.31
N LEU A 264 -34.78 -1.17 -17.00
CA LEU A 264 -33.73 -1.10 -16.00
C LEU A 264 -33.63 -2.48 -15.33
N THR A 265 -32.44 -3.05 -15.24
CA THR A 265 -32.18 -4.31 -14.53
C THR A 265 -31.14 -4.06 -13.44
N VAL A 266 -31.47 -4.39 -12.19
CA VAL A 266 -30.59 -4.21 -11.04
C VAL A 266 -30.13 -5.57 -10.53
N ASN A 267 -28.84 -5.87 -10.69
CA ASN A 267 -28.21 -7.13 -10.33
C ASN A 267 -26.84 -6.87 -9.66
N LYS A 268 -26.88 -6.18 -8.53
CA LYS A 268 -25.71 -5.91 -7.69
C LYS A 268 -25.56 -7.04 -6.67
N ALA A 269 -24.44 -7.77 -6.72
CA ALA A 269 -24.24 -8.98 -5.92
C ALA A 269 -24.47 -8.84 -4.40
N ASP A 270 -24.18 -7.67 -3.80
CA ASP A 270 -24.41 -7.42 -2.37
C ASP A 270 -25.76 -6.74 -2.07
N GLY A 271 -26.54 -6.39 -3.10
CA GLY A 271 -27.82 -5.70 -3.01
C GLY A 271 -27.78 -4.25 -2.54
N LYS A 272 -26.59 -3.65 -2.42
CA LYS A 272 -26.42 -2.32 -1.81
C LYS A 272 -26.26 -1.24 -2.88
N VAL A 273 -27.30 -1.02 -3.67
CA VAL A 273 -27.34 0.01 -4.71
C VAL A 273 -28.60 0.86 -4.60
N ARG A 274 -28.47 2.17 -4.79
CA ARG A 274 -29.60 3.08 -4.98
C ARG A 274 -29.81 3.35 -6.46
N ILE A 275 -31.07 3.52 -6.86
CA ILE A 275 -31.49 4.09 -8.13
C ILE A 275 -32.32 5.33 -7.81
N LEU A 276 -31.83 6.51 -8.19
CA LEU A 276 -32.48 7.80 -7.93
C LEU A 276 -33.01 8.41 -9.22
N LEU A 277 -34.33 8.57 -9.34
CA LEU A 277 -34.96 9.25 -10.48
C LEU A 277 -35.24 10.73 -10.15
N ILE A 278 -34.85 11.63 -11.06
CA ILE A 278 -35.02 13.10 -10.91
C ILE A 278 -35.62 13.70 -12.19
N GLY A 279 -36.40 14.78 -12.04
CA GLY A 279 -36.85 15.59 -13.16
C GLY A 279 -37.85 14.87 -14.06
N GLU A 280 -37.74 15.02 -15.38
CA GLU A 280 -38.67 14.43 -16.36
C GLU A 280 -38.47 12.91 -16.58
N THR A 281 -37.77 12.23 -15.66
CA THR A 281 -37.36 10.85 -15.83
C THR A 281 -38.53 9.85 -15.83
N ALA A 282 -38.45 8.87 -16.72
CA ALA A 282 -39.42 7.78 -16.87
C ALA A 282 -38.70 6.44 -17.07
N VAL A 283 -39.09 5.42 -16.29
CA VAL A 283 -38.61 4.04 -16.40
C VAL A 283 -39.82 3.12 -16.58
N ASP A 284 -39.97 2.49 -17.75
CA ASP A 284 -41.13 1.63 -18.04
C ASP A 284 -41.07 0.32 -17.23
N VAL A 285 -39.95 -0.43 -17.33
CA VAL A 285 -39.75 -1.68 -16.58
C VAL A 285 -38.50 -1.60 -15.73
N THR A 286 -38.62 -1.93 -14.44
CA THR A 286 -37.50 -2.17 -13.52
C THR A 286 -37.52 -3.62 -13.06
N SER A 287 -36.55 -4.41 -13.50
CA SER A 287 -36.28 -5.77 -13.03
C SER A 287 -35.32 -5.74 -11.84
N ILE A 288 -35.76 -6.26 -10.70
CA ILE A 288 -34.98 -6.38 -9.47
C ILE A 288 -34.52 -7.83 -9.37
N GLU A 289 -33.24 -8.06 -9.67
CA GLU A 289 -32.55 -9.37 -9.60
C GLU A 289 -31.62 -9.46 -8.36
N SER A 290 -31.43 -8.35 -7.66
CA SER A 290 -30.75 -8.24 -6.36
C SER A 290 -31.45 -7.25 -5.43
N GLY A 291 -31.02 -7.12 -4.17
CA GLY A 291 -31.45 -6.00 -3.31
C GLY A 291 -31.16 -4.63 -3.95
N ALA A 292 -31.99 -3.63 -3.63
CA ALA A 292 -31.87 -2.28 -4.16
C ALA A 292 -32.66 -1.25 -3.33
N THR A 293 -32.34 0.03 -3.47
CA THR A 293 -33.16 1.16 -3.02
C THR A 293 -33.67 1.94 -4.23
N LEU A 294 -35.00 2.04 -4.39
CA LEU A 294 -35.65 2.84 -5.42
C LEU A 294 -36.11 4.16 -4.80
N GLU A 295 -35.56 5.27 -5.26
CA GLU A 295 -35.88 6.61 -4.76
C GLU A 295 -36.28 7.52 -5.92
N GLN A 296 -37.22 8.42 -5.68
CA GLN A 296 -37.50 9.53 -6.60
C GLN A 296 -37.38 10.86 -5.86
N ARG A 297 -36.90 11.91 -6.55
CA ARG A 297 -36.75 13.26 -5.97
C ARG A 297 -37.06 14.31 -7.01
N GLN A 298 -37.91 15.28 -6.66
CA GLN A 298 -38.29 16.38 -7.57
C GLN A 298 -38.73 15.88 -8.95
N LEU A 299 -39.42 14.74 -8.97
CA LEU A 299 -39.82 14.06 -10.20
C LEU A 299 -41.03 14.77 -10.82
N THR A 300 -40.94 15.04 -12.12
CA THR A 300 -42.03 15.53 -12.98
C THR A 300 -42.42 14.55 -14.08
N GLY A 301 -41.56 13.55 -14.37
CA GLY A 301 -41.85 12.42 -15.25
C GLY A 301 -42.69 11.33 -14.58
N THR A 302 -42.91 10.21 -15.27
CA THR A 302 -43.74 9.09 -14.74
C THR A 302 -43.03 8.24 -13.71
N GLY A 303 -41.70 8.35 -13.56
CA GLY A 303 -40.96 7.58 -12.56
C GLY A 303 -40.95 6.09 -12.87
N PHE A 304 -41.16 5.26 -11.84
CA PHE A 304 -41.16 3.81 -11.97
C PHE A 304 -42.55 3.28 -12.32
N SER A 305 -42.78 2.89 -13.57
CA SER A 305 -44.09 2.34 -13.97
C SER A 305 -44.28 0.89 -13.53
N ARG A 306 -43.42 -0.03 -13.98
CA ARG A 306 -43.54 -1.46 -13.67
C ARG A 306 -42.28 -1.96 -12.99
N VAL A 307 -42.39 -2.31 -11.70
CA VAL A 307 -41.30 -2.93 -10.95
C VAL A 307 -41.59 -4.43 -10.81
N ILE A 308 -40.62 -5.27 -11.13
CA ILE A 308 -40.71 -6.72 -11.05
C ILE A 308 -39.59 -7.22 -10.15
N VAL A 309 -39.92 -7.84 -9.02
CA VAL A 309 -38.97 -8.66 -8.26
C VAL A 309 -38.91 -10.01 -8.95
N ASP A 310 -37.78 -10.29 -9.59
CA ASP A 310 -37.59 -11.47 -10.41
C ASP A 310 -37.36 -12.74 -9.57
N ASP A 311 -37.47 -13.93 -10.17
CA ASP A 311 -37.39 -15.22 -9.47
C ASP A 311 -35.97 -15.59 -8.99
N ASP A 312 -34.95 -14.91 -9.52
CA ASP A 312 -33.53 -15.16 -9.22
C ASP A 312 -32.97 -14.41 -7.98
N VAL A 313 -33.82 -13.65 -7.27
CA VAL A 313 -33.38 -12.86 -6.10
C VAL A 313 -33.14 -13.74 -4.87
N ASP A 314 -32.00 -13.52 -4.18
CA ASP A 314 -31.66 -14.19 -2.92
C ASP A 314 -32.56 -13.76 -1.74
N GLU A 315 -32.97 -14.72 -0.90
CA GLU A 315 -33.95 -14.53 0.17
C GLU A 315 -33.52 -13.57 1.30
N PHE A 316 -32.23 -13.26 1.44
CA PHE A 316 -31.71 -12.33 2.45
C PHE A 316 -31.62 -10.88 1.95
N GLN A 317 -31.92 -10.66 0.67
CA GLN A 317 -31.87 -9.35 0.04
C GLN A 317 -33.06 -8.47 0.46
N VAL A 318 -32.87 -7.16 0.37
CA VAL A 318 -33.89 -6.17 0.75
C VAL A 318 -34.13 -5.21 -0.40
N LEU A 319 -35.41 -5.05 -0.78
CA LEU A 319 -35.87 -3.98 -1.66
C LEU A 319 -36.45 -2.85 -0.81
N THR A 320 -35.85 -1.66 -0.87
CA THR A 320 -36.36 -0.46 -0.21
C THR A 320 -36.97 0.50 -1.23
N ILE A 321 -38.15 1.04 -0.95
CA ILE A 321 -38.90 1.89 -1.87
C ILE A 321 -39.26 3.22 -1.19
N SER A 322 -38.86 4.32 -1.82
CA SER A 322 -39.19 5.71 -1.49
C SER A 322 -39.62 6.43 -2.78
N ALA A 323 -40.61 5.86 -3.46
CA ALA A 323 -41.07 6.31 -4.77
C ALA A 323 -42.53 5.91 -5.02
N ASP A 324 -43.18 6.59 -5.98
CA ASP A 324 -44.47 6.17 -6.50
C ASP A 324 -44.24 5.07 -7.56
N ILE A 325 -45.09 4.03 -7.55
CA ILE A 325 -45.00 2.88 -8.47
C ILE A 325 -46.39 2.49 -8.97
N ASP A 326 -46.59 2.38 -10.29
CA ASP A 326 -47.90 1.97 -10.82
C ASP A 326 -48.16 0.48 -10.56
N ASN A 327 -47.19 -0.39 -10.87
CA ASN A 327 -47.33 -1.84 -10.75
C ASN A 327 -46.07 -2.49 -10.19
N LEU A 328 -46.16 -3.07 -9.00
CA LEU A 328 -45.14 -3.90 -8.38
C LEU A 328 -45.55 -5.39 -8.43
N THR A 329 -44.84 -6.20 -9.21
CA THR A 329 -45.01 -7.65 -9.24
C THR A 329 -43.90 -8.33 -8.45
N VAL A 330 -44.25 -9.26 -7.56
CA VAL A 330 -43.30 -9.95 -6.69
C VAL A 330 -43.31 -11.45 -6.99
N LYS A 331 -42.21 -11.97 -7.56
CA LYS A 331 -42.08 -13.38 -7.95
C LYS A 331 -41.17 -14.21 -7.02
N ALA A 332 -40.21 -13.59 -6.33
CA ALA A 332 -39.30 -14.27 -5.39
C ALA A 332 -39.59 -13.96 -3.91
N LYS A 333 -38.99 -14.78 -3.04
CA LYS A 333 -38.91 -14.53 -1.60
C LYS A 333 -37.90 -13.40 -1.35
N ILE A 334 -38.37 -12.27 -0.82
CA ILE A 334 -37.53 -11.12 -0.47
C ILE A 334 -38.17 -10.34 0.68
N LYS A 335 -37.38 -9.50 1.38
CA LYS A 335 -37.92 -8.46 2.25
C LYS A 335 -38.15 -7.16 1.47
N ILE A 336 -39.37 -6.64 1.47
CA ILE A 336 -39.74 -5.37 0.86
C ILE A 336 -40.02 -4.36 1.97
N ASN A 337 -39.38 -3.19 1.93
CA ASN A 337 -39.66 -2.06 2.80
C ASN A 337 -40.10 -0.85 2.00
N VAL A 338 -41.36 -0.45 2.12
CA VAL A 338 -41.89 0.77 1.51
C VAL A 338 -41.88 1.86 2.56
N LYS A 339 -40.97 2.82 2.42
CA LYS A 339 -40.80 3.93 3.36
C LYS A 339 -41.83 5.03 3.11
N THR A 340 -41.92 5.46 1.86
CA THR A 340 -42.75 6.59 1.42
C THR A 340 -43.21 6.35 -0.02
N GLY A 341 -44.24 7.08 -0.46
CA GLY A 341 -44.78 7.00 -1.82
C GLY A 341 -46.03 6.14 -1.92
N THR A 342 -46.64 6.17 -3.10
CA THR A 342 -47.88 5.44 -3.43
C THR A 342 -47.59 4.33 -4.43
N ILE A 343 -47.92 3.09 -4.05
CA ILE A 343 -47.93 1.96 -4.97
C ILE A 343 -49.38 1.71 -5.41
N GLU A 344 -49.68 1.87 -6.70
CA GLU A 344 -51.06 1.68 -7.16
C GLU A 344 -51.46 0.21 -7.09
N ASN A 345 -50.64 -0.70 -7.63
CA ASN A 345 -50.93 -2.13 -7.66
C ASN A 345 -49.73 -2.95 -7.19
N ILE A 346 -49.92 -3.79 -6.17
CA ILE A 346 -48.99 -4.86 -5.80
C ILE A 346 -49.59 -6.20 -6.20
N GLN A 347 -48.85 -7.02 -6.93
CA GLN A 347 -49.22 -8.39 -7.28
C GLN A 347 -48.18 -9.36 -6.70
N ILE A 348 -48.57 -10.13 -5.68
CA ILE A 348 -47.70 -11.13 -5.06
C ILE A 348 -48.03 -12.49 -5.66
N GLU A 349 -47.08 -13.04 -6.42
CA GLU A 349 -47.23 -14.30 -7.12
C GLU A 349 -47.11 -15.52 -6.21
N LYS A 350 -47.57 -16.67 -6.71
CA LYS A 350 -47.47 -17.95 -5.97
C LYS A 350 -46.04 -18.36 -5.67
N THR A 351 -45.08 -17.96 -6.50
CA THR A 351 -43.65 -18.27 -6.38
C THR A 351 -42.96 -17.49 -5.26
N ALA A 352 -43.56 -16.39 -4.77
CA ALA A 352 -42.97 -15.52 -3.75
C ALA A 352 -43.22 -16.00 -2.29
N GLU A 353 -43.20 -17.32 -2.06
CA GLU A 353 -43.50 -17.86 -0.72
C GLU A 353 -42.46 -17.41 0.32
N GLY A 354 -42.94 -16.82 1.42
CA GLY A 354 -42.08 -16.30 2.49
C GLY A 354 -41.67 -14.84 2.34
N VAL A 355 -42.21 -14.12 1.35
CA VAL A 355 -42.10 -12.65 1.25
C VAL A 355 -42.64 -11.95 2.50
N SER A 356 -41.95 -10.88 2.91
CA SER A 356 -42.42 -9.96 3.95
C SER A 356 -42.44 -8.54 3.41
N VAL A 357 -43.57 -7.83 3.60
CA VAL A 357 -43.75 -6.46 3.15
C VAL A 357 -43.95 -5.56 4.36
N ASN A 358 -43.05 -4.61 4.58
CA ASN A 358 -43.20 -3.57 5.59
C ASN A 358 -43.64 -2.27 4.92
N LEU A 359 -44.71 -1.66 5.43
CA LEU A 359 -45.22 -0.36 4.99
C LEU A 359 -45.03 0.64 6.12
N GLU A 360 -44.11 1.58 5.98
CA GLU A 360 -43.94 2.66 6.94
C GLU A 360 -45.09 3.67 6.85
N LYS A 361 -45.18 4.56 7.84
CA LYS A 361 -46.35 5.42 8.07
C LYS A 361 -46.83 6.20 6.84
N ASP A 362 -45.91 6.66 6.01
CA ASP A 362 -46.18 7.52 4.86
C ASP A 362 -46.27 6.75 3.53
N ALA A 363 -46.19 5.42 3.58
CA ALA A 363 -46.43 4.55 2.44
C ALA A 363 -47.94 4.28 2.25
N THR A 364 -48.39 4.34 1.00
CA THR A 364 -49.77 3.99 0.63
C THR A 364 -49.78 2.94 -0.48
N VAL A 365 -50.58 1.88 -0.31
CA VAL A 365 -50.86 0.88 -1.34
C VAL A 365 -52.33 0.99 -1.74
N LEU A 366 -52.64 1.26 -3.00
CA LEU A 366 -54.03 1.42 -3.46
C LEU A 366 -54.72 0.06 -3.63
N LEU A 367 -54.06 -0.89 -4.27
CA LEU A 367 -54.54 -2.25 -4.47
C LEU A 367 -53.41 -3.25 -4.25
N VAL A 368 -53.68 -4.32 -3.50
CA VAL A 368 -52.80 -5.48 -3.41
C VAL A 368 -53.56 -6.76 -3.76
N THR A 369 -52.99 -7.59 -4.62
CA THR A 369 -53.48 -8.93 -4.97
C THR A 369 -52.49 -9.98 -4.47
N ILE A 370 -52.98 -10.91 -3.64
CA ILE A 370 -52.14 -11.82 -2.86
C ILE A 370 -52.46 -13.26 -3.25
N ASN A 371 -51.48 -13.96 -3.84
CA ASN A 371 -51.61 -15.36 -4.26
C ASN A 371 -50.77 -16.34 -3.43
N VAL A 372 -49.94 -15.85 -2.51
CA VAL A 372 -49.14 -16.68 -1.57
C VAL A 372 -49.18 -16.13 -0.13
N LYS A 373 -48.81 -16.95 0.85
CA LYS A 373 -48.71 -16.53 2.25
C LYS A 373 -47.69 -15.38 2.40
N VAL A 374 -48.14 -14.27 2.98
CA VAL A 374 -47.35 -13.04 3.16
C VAL A 374 -47.76 -12.33 4.46
N ALA A 375 -46.80 -11.64 5.07
CA ALA A 375 -47.04 -10.70 6.16
C ALA A 375 -46.83 -9.26 5.71
N PHE A 376 -47.85 -8.43 5.96
CA PHE A 376 -47.80 -6.97 5.88
C PHE A 376 -47.62 -6.39 7.28
N THR A 377 -46.49 -5.73 7.53
CA THR A 377 -46.15 -5.07 8.80
C THR A 377 -46.05 -3.55 8.62
N GLY A 378 -45.98 -2.83 9.73
CA GLY A 378 -45.85 -1.38 9.74
C GLY A 378 -47.20 -0.65 9.71
N THR A 379 -47.13 0.68 9.73
CA THR A 379 -48.29 1.58 9.94
C THR A 379 -48.81 2.26 8.67
N GLY A 380 -48.24 1.94 7.51
CA GLY A 380 -48.67 2.45 6.21
C GLY A 380 -50.08 2.00 5.82
N ALA A 381 -50.70 2.73 4.89
CA ALA A 381 -52.09 2.53 4.53
C ALA A 381 -52.25 1.56 3.36
N ILE A 382 -53.12 0.56 3.49
CA ILE A 382 -53.59 -0.27 2.37
C ILE A 382 -55.05 0.08 2.09
N VAL A 383 -55.37 0.52 0.87
CA VAL A 383 -56.73 0.92 0.50
C VAL A 383 -57.57 -0.31 0.16
N SER A 384 -57.10 -1.21 -0.70
CA SER A 384 -57.83 -2.42 -1.10
C SER A 384 -56.91 -3.65 -1.15
N ALA A 385 -57.39 -4.79 -0.67
CA ALA A 385 -56.69 -6.08 -0.75
C ALA A 385 -57.57 -7.19 -1.32
N ASN A 386 -57.10 -7.87 -2.37
CA ASN A 386 -57.66 -9.09 -2.94
C ASN A 386 -56.84 -10.29 -2.44
N ILE A 387 -57.46 -11.19 -1.67
CA ILE A 387 -56.78 -12.28 -0.98
C ILE A 387 -57.25 -13.64 -1.51
N ASN A 388 -56.36 -14.37 -2.16
CA ASN A 388 -56.65 -15.65 -2.81
C ASN A 388 -56.11 -16.88 -2.04
N VAL A 389 -55.50 -16.67 -0.87
CA VAL A 389 -54.74 -17.68 -0.11
C VAL A 389 -54.91 -17.47 1.40
N ASN A 390 -54.88 -18.57 2.17
CA ASN A 390 -54.97 -18.55 3.63
C ASN A 390 -53.69 -18.05 4.32
N ASN A 391 -53.82 -17.62 5.58
CA ASN A 391 -52.70 -17.21 6.45
C ASN A 391 -51.98 -15.93 6.01
N VAL A 392 -52.67 -15.05 5.29
CA VAL A 392 -52.21 -13.68 5.06
C VAL A 392 -52.44 -12.86 6.32
N THR A 393 -51.41 -12.13 6.74
CA THR A 393 -51.44 -11.32 7.96
C THR A 393 -51.19 -9.85 7.70
N PHE A 394 -51.96 -9.00 8.35
CA PHE A 394 -51.79 -7.54 8.32
C PHE A 394 -51.63 -7.01 9.75
N GLU A 395 -50.66 -6.13 9.95
CA GLU A 395 -50.55 -5.29 11.15
C GLU A 395 -51.55 -4.12 11.09
N GLN A 396 -51.61 -3.42 9.96
CA GLN A 396 -52.63 -2.41 9.66
C GLN A 396 -53.68 -2.97 8.68
N GLU A 397 -54.95 -2.97 9.08
CA GLU A 397 -56.01 -3.57 8.26
C GLU A 397 -56.27 -2.76 6.96
N PRO A 398 -56.39 -3.43 5.79
CA PRO A 398 -56.80 -2.78 4.56
C PRO A 398 -58.20 -2.15 4.66
N LYS A 399 -58.40 -0.95 4.10
CA LYS A 399 -59.71 -0.26 4.13
C LYS A 399 -60.82 -1.07 3.44
N LYS A 400 -60.48 -1.85 2.42
CA LYS A 400 -61.37 -2.79 1.72
C LYS A 400 -60.67 -4.13 1.55
N THR A 401 -61.40 -5.23 1.74
CA THR A 401 -60.90 -6.58 1.52
C THR A 401 -61.88 -7.38 0.66
N SER A 402 -61.36 -8.10 -0.33
CA SER A 402 -62.06 -9.14 -1.10
C SER A 402 -61.38 -10.49 -0.85
N LEU A 403 -62.15 -11.54 -0.55
CA LEU A 403 -61.65 -12.89 -0.25
C LEU A 403 -62.15 -13.88 -1.30
N ALA A 404 -61.27 -14.75 -1.81
CA ALA A 404 -61.68 -15.88 -2.64
C ALA A 404 -62.49 -16.93 -1.82
N PRO A 405 -63.33 -17.76 -2.45
CA PRO A 405 -64.13 -18.76 -1.76
C PRO A 405 -63.29 -19.71 -0.90
N GLY A 406 -63.63 -19.86 0.39
CA GLY A 406 -62.91 -20.74 1.32
C GLY A 406 -61.61 -20.17 1.91
N VAL A 407 -61.32 -18.89 1.66
CA VAL A 407 -60.13 -18.19 2.19
C VAL A 407 -60.46 -17.40 3.46
N SER A 408 -59.59 -17.50 4.46
CA SER A 408 -59.61 -16.74 5.71
C SER A 408 -58.39 -15.82 5.84
N LYS A 409 -58.59 -14.59 6.33
CA LYS A 409 -57.53 -13.65 6.72
C LYS A 409 -57.33 -13.64 8.24
N SER A 410 -56.13 -13.29 8.70
CA SER A 410 -55.84 -13.04 10.12
C SER A 410 -55.24 -11.65 10.30
N VAL A 411 -55.69 -10.92 11.32
CA VAL A 411 -55.06 -9.64 11.72
C VAL A 411 -54.15 -9.96 12.90
N ILE A 412 -52.88 -9.58 12.82
CA ILE A 412 -51.95 -9.74 13.95
C ILE A 412 -52.18 -8.54 14.86
N GLN A 413 -52.69 -8.78 16.07
CA GLN A 413 -52.59 -7.81 17.16
C GLN A 413 -51.12 -7.72 17.60
N PRO A 414 -50.58 -6.53 17.91
CA PRO A 414 -49.19 -6.39 18.32
C PRO A 414 -48.94 -7.30 19.53
N SER A 415 -47.95 -8.17 19.41
CA SER A 415 -47.54 -9.07 20.48
C SER A 415 -47.12 -8.24 21.69
N SER A 416 -47.96 -8.23 22.72
CA SER A 416 -47.66 -7.63 24.01
C SER A 416 -46.92 -8.64 24.90
N SER A 417 -45.62 -8.43 25.09
CA SER A 417 -44.92 -8.89 26.29
C SER A 417 -45.14 -7.84 27.39
N SER A 418 -46.10 -8.14 28.27
CA SER A 418 -46.36 -7.63 29.63
C SER A 418 -46.14 -6.13 29.93
N GLY A 419 -47.22 -5.41 30.25
CA GLY A 419 -47.14 -4.14 30.99
C GLY A 419 -48.35 -3.20 30.97
N SER A 420 -49.57 -3.71 31.20
CA SER A 420 -50.79 -2.98 31.64
C SER A 420 -51.21 -1.69 30.89
N SER A 421 -52.25 -1.81 30.06
CA SER A 421 -52.98 -0.70 29.44
C SER A 421 -54.04 -0.11 30.38
N GLY A 422 -53.83 1.14 30.80
CA GLY A 422 -54.89 2.11 31.09
C GLY A 422 -54.74 3.26 30.09
N GLY A 423 -55.79 3.53 29.30
CA GLY A 423 -55.72 4.35 28.08
C GLY A 423 -55.05 5.72 28.23
N LYS A 424 -54.32 6.14 27.19
CA LYS A 424 -53.83 7.52 27.01
C LYS A 424 -53.53 7.76 25.53
N SER A 425 -54.03 8.89 25.04
CA SER A 425 -53.45 9.77 24.01
C SER A 425 -52.09 9.31 23.48
N SER A 426 -51.93 9.20 22.15
CA SER A 426 -50.65 8.92 21.46
C SER A 426 -49.49 9.57 22.20
N THR A 427 -48.79 8.77 23.01
CA THR A 427 -47.83 9.29 23.99
C THR A 427 -46.46 9.11 23.38
N VAL A 428 -45.88 10.24 22.99
CA VAL A 428 -44.44 10.40 22.78
C VAL A 428 -43.72 9.65 23.91
N LYS A 429 -42.88 8.65 23.58
CA LYS A 429 -42.11 7.92 24.59
C LYS A 429 -41.00 8.85 25.10
N ASN A 430 -41.01 9.14 26.40
CA ASN A 430 -39.94 9.91 27.04
C ASN A 430 -38.59 9.17 26.88
N ILE A 431 -37.53 9.90 26.52
CA ILE A 431 -36.13 9.47 26.61
C ILE A 431 -35.84 8.98 28.04
N LYS A 432 -35.18 7.83 28.17
CA LYS A 432 -34.79 7.23 29.45
C LYS A 432 -33.31 6.85 29.42
N ALA A 433 -32.66 7.01 30.57
CA ALA A 433 -31.37 6.39 30.81
C ALA A 433 -31.49 4.86 30.90
N TYR A 434 -30.44 4.17 30.48
CA TYR A 434 -30.26 2.73 30.62
C TYR A 434 -28.87 2.49 31.20
N GLY A 435 -28.79 1.88 32.37
CA GLY A 435 -27.56 1.83 33.15
C GLY A 435 -26.94 3.22 33.35
N ASN A 436 -25.70 3.40 32.90
CA ASN A 436 -24.92 4.62 33.07
C ASN A 436 -24.96 5.58 31.87
N GLU A 437 -25.92 5.43 30.97
CA GLU A 437 -25.94 6.24 29.74
C GLU A 437 -27.36 6.59 29.29
N PHE A 438 -27.46 7.62 28.44
CA PHE A 438 -28.66 7.99 27.72
C PHE A 438 -28.31 8.52 26.33
N GLU A 439 -29.25 8.43 25.40
CA GLU A 439 -29.07 8.90 24.03
C GLU A 439 -30.30 9.62 23.49
N ILE A 440 -30.07 10.53 22.54
CA ILE A 440 -31.06 11.20 21.71
C ILE A 440 -30.53 11.10 20.29
N GLY A 441 -31.04 10.14 19.53
CA GLY A 441 -30.52 9.83 18.19
C GLY A 441 -31.58 9.58 17.14
N THR A 442 -32.84 9.44 17.56
CA THR A 442 -33.95 9.17 16.64
C THR A 442 -34.85 10.39 16.48
N TYR A 443 -35.56 10.45 15.36
CA TYR A 443 -36.53 11.50 15.05
C TYR A 443 -37.56 11.67 16.17
N ASN A 444 -38.07 10.56 16.69
CA ASN A 444 -39.06 10.56 17.78
C ASN A 444 -38.48 11.04 19.12
N GLU A 445 -37.21 10.76 19.39
CA GLU A 445 -36.55 11.25 20.60
C GLU A 445 -36.30 12.75 20.52
N PHE A 446 -35.83 13.27 19.37
CA PHE A 446 -35.71 14.70 19.18
C PHE A 446 -37.06 15.42 19.22
N LEU A 447 -38.13 14.81 18.71
CA LEU A 447 -39.49 15.37 18.81
C LEU A 447 -39.97 15.61 20.25
N THR A 448 -39.36 14.96 21.25
CA THR A 448 -39.71 15.17 22.66
C THR A 448 -39.23 16.51 23.21
N GLY A 449 -38.25 17.14 22.57
CA GLY A 449 -37.65 18.39 23.01
C GLY A 449 -38.34 19.66 22.46
N GLN A 450 -37.93 20.80 23.02
CA GLN A 450 -38.34 22.13 22.57
C GLN A 450 -37.42 22.59 21.44
N MET A 451 -38.01 23.12 20.37
CA MET A 451 -37.30 23.58 19.18
C MET A 451 -37.59 25.05 18.94
N ASN A 452 -36.54 25.86 18.86
CA ASN A 452 -36.62 27.27 18.48
C ASN A 452 -35.72 27.51 17.25
N ASN A 453 -36.30 27.93 16.12
CA ASN A 453 -35.60 28.03 14.84
C ASN A 453 -34.93 26.74 14.36
N ILE A 454 -35.40 25.59 14.84
CA ILE A 454 -34.94 24.25 14.46
C ILE A 454 -36.03 23.53 13.67
N SER A 455 -35.64 22.72 12.69
CA SER A 455 -36.47 21.72 12.02
C SER A 455 -35.85 20.34 12.17
N LEU A 456 -36.67 19.30 12.12
CA LEU A 456 -36.21 17.92 12.08
C LEU A 456 -36.21 17.35 10.67
N LYS A 457 -35.18 16.57 10.38
CA LYS A 457 -35.02 15.78 9.15
C LYS A 457 -35.01 14.31 9.53
N ASP A 458 -35.84 13.53 8.87
CA ASP A 458 -35.94 12.06 9.01
C ASP A 458 -35.05 11.31 8.01
N ASN A 459 -34.48 12.04 7.04
CA ASN A 459 -33.65 11.48 5.98
C ASN A 459 -32.13 11.63 6.23
N ILE A 460 -31.71 12.10 7.41
CA ILE A 460 -30.30 12.20 7.83
C ILE A 460 -30.17 11.48 9.17
N GLY A 461 -29.32 10.45 9.25
CA GLY A 461 -29.28 9.51 10.36
C GLY A 461 -30.62 8.81 10.56
N ASP A 462 -30.99 8.58 11.83
CA ASP A 462 -32.35 8.17 12.24
C ASP A 462 -33.19 9.40 12.67
N GLY A 463 -32.71 10.61 12.37
CA GLY A 463 -33.27 11.88 12.81
C GLY A 463 -32.18 12.92 13.04
N ALA A 464 -32.29 14.10 12.43
CA ALA A 464 -31.33 15.18 12.60
C ALA A 464 -31.99 16.54 12.81
N LEU A 465 -31.41 17.32 13.72
CA LEU A 465 -31.72 18.73 13.93
C LEU A 465 -31.03 19.57 12.85
N THR A 466 -31.77 20.47 12.22
CA THR A 466 -31.22 21.50 11.33
C THR A 466 -31.83 22.86 11.67
N LEU A 467 -31.23 23.95 11.22
CA LEU A 467 -31.89 25.24 11.23
C LEU A 467 -33.16 25.20 10.38
N LYS A 468 -34.20 25.86 10.84
CA LYS A 468 -35.47 26.00 10.11
C LYS A 468 -35.35 27.15 9.11
N VAL A 469 -35.72 26.91 7.85
CA VAL A 469 -35.78 27.98 6.84
C VAL A 469 -36.87 28.99 7.19
N VAL A 470 -36.52 30.28 7.17
CA VAL A 470 -37.39 31.45 7.34
C VAL A 470 -37.14 32.39 6.16
N ASP A 471 -38.19 32.69 5.38
CA ASP A 471 -38.11 33.56 4.19
C ASP A 471 -36.99 33.19 3.19
N GLY A 472 -36.79 31.87 2.99
CA GLY A 472 -35.79 31.33 2.07
C GLY A 472 -34.36 31.28 2.61
N ASN A 473 -34.13 31.70 3.85
CA ASN A 473 -32.82 31.70 4.50
C ASN A 473 -32.84 30.95 5.84
N TYR A 474 -31.70 30.44 6.27
CA TYR A 474 -31.51 29.95 7.63
C TYR A 474 -31.24 31.13 8.59
N PRO A 475 -31.87 31.17 9.77
CA PRO A 475 -31.53 32.14 10.79
C PRO A 475 -30.13 31.85 11.34
N THR A 476 -29.43 32.89 11.82
CA THR A 476 -28.07 32.76 12.37
C THR A 476 -27.96 31.73 13.49
N ASN A 477 -29.00 31.60 14.32
CA ASN A 477 -29.01 30.65 15.45
C ASN A 477 -30.34 29.88 15.53
N GLY A 478 -30.22 28.62 15.92
CA GLY A 478 -31.32 27.77 16.36
C GLY A 478 -30.95 27.02 17.64
N GLU A 479 -31.95 26.72 18.46
CA GLU A 479 -31.79 26.06 19.74
C GLU A 479 -32.74 24.87 19.86
N TYR A 480 -32.18 23.72 20.24
CA TYR A 480 -32.91 22.54 20.67
C TYR A 480 -32.66 22.30 22.15
N ILE A 481 -33.72 22.10 22.94
CA ILE A 481 -33.64 21.71 24.35
C ILE A 481 -34.36 20.37 24.52
N SER A 482 -33.68 19.34 25.01
CA SER A 482 -34.30 18.04 25.28
C SER A 482 -35.39 18.16 26.36
N GLN A 483 -36.27 17.17 26.46
CA GLN A 483 -37.01 16.96 27.70
C GLN A 483 -36.03 16.73 28.88
N ILE A 484 -36.54 16.82 30.11
CA ILE A 484 -35.78 16.44 31.31
C ILE A 484 -35.66 14.91 31.33
N ILE A 485 -34.43 14.42 31.50
CA ILE A 485 -34.10 12.99 31.55
C ILE A 485 -33.78 12.64 33.00
N ASP A 486 -34.53 11.69 33.55
CA ASP A 486 -34.19 11.07 34.84
C ASP A 486 -33.02 10.11 34.63
N VAL A 487 -31.99 10.26 35.46
CA VAL A 487 -30.76 9.46 35.39
C VAL A 487 -30.38 8.94 36.78
N PRO A 488 -29.58 7.85 36.89
CA PRO A 488 -28.98 7.47 38.16
C PRO A 488 -28.11 8.60 38.72
N ASN A 489 -27.98 8.67 40.05
CA ASN A 489 -27.14 9.67 40.70
C ASN A 489 -25.70 9.58 40.18
N PHE A 490 -25.16 10.68 39.67
CA PHE A 490 -23.82 10.74 39.09
C PHE A 490 -23.03 11.96 39.57
N GLU A 491 -21.71 11.86 39.47
CA GLU A 491 -20.76 12.94 39.80
C GLU A 491 -20.12 13.50 38.52
N TYR A 492 -19.91 12.63 37.52
CA TYR A 492 -19.25 12.96 36.27
C TYR A 492 -20.15 12.60 35.08
N MET A 493 -20.22 13.48 34.11
CA MET A 493 -20.85 13.21 32.81
C MET A 493 -19.93 13.60 31.67
N VAL A 494 -19.84 12.76 30.65
CA VAL A 494 -19.25 13.12 29.35
C VAL A 494 -20.37 13.24 28.34
N ALA A 495 -20.42 14.36 27.62
CA ALA A 495 -21.30 14.52 26.48
C ALA A 495 -20.55 14.15 25.19
N SER A 496 -21.24 13.46 24.28
CA SER A 496 -20.76 13.20 22.92
C SER A 496 -21.86 13.59 21.94
N TRP A 497 -21.46 14.05 20.76
CA TRP A 497 -22.41 14.38 19.69
C TRP A 497 -21.85 14.00 18.33
N ASN A 498 -22.77 13.76 17.39
CA ASN A 498 -22.43 13.59 15.99
C ASN A 498 -23.17 14.65 15.17
N SER A 499 -22.42 15.36 14.33
CA SER A 499 -22.88 16.54 13.59
C SER A 499 -22.10 16.68 12.30
N ASP A 500 -22.78 17.16 11.25
CA ASP A 500 -22.15 17.66 10.04
C ASP A 500 -22.20 19.19 10.09
N THR A 501 -21.05 19.85 10.06
CA THR A 501 -20.95 21.30 10.18
C THR A 501 -20.21 21.85 8.96
N PRO A 502 -20.94 22.19 7.88
CA PRO A 502 -20.38 22.86 6.71
C PRO A 502 -19.56 24.11 7.06
N GLU A 503 -18.71 24.58 6.15
CA GLU A 503 -17.93 25.81 6.34
C GLU A 503 -18.85 27.02 6.65
N GLY A 504 -18.44 27.81 7.65
CA GLY A 504 -19.27 28.92 8.17
C GLY A 504 -20.38 28.50 9.14
N THR A 505 -20.38 27.25 9.60
CA THR A 505 -21.32 26.76 10.62
C THR A 505 -20.58 26.13 11.79
N TYR A 506 -21.24 26.09 12.95
CA TYR A 506 -20.80 25.32 14.11
C TYR A 506 -21.96 24.85 14.97
N VAL A 507 -21.67 23.92 15.87
CA VAL A 507 -22.58 23.47 16.91
C VAL A 507 -21.96 23.72 18.29
N GLU A 508 -22.80 23.95 19.28
CA GLU A 508 -22.39 24.00 20.68
C GLU A 508 -23.33 23.13 21.51
N ILE A 509 -22.76 22.20 22.28
CA ILE A 509 -23.51 21.29 23.13
C ILE A 509 -23.37 21.73 24.58
N GLN A 510 -24.52 21.87 25.23
CA GLN A 510 -24.63 22.27 26.62
C GLN A 510 -25.47 21.28 27.40
N ALA A 511 -25.25 21.20 28.70
CA ALA A 511 -26.13 20.49 29.63
C ALA A 511 -26.35 21.33 30.88
N LYS A 512 -27.51 21.16 31.49
CA LYS A 512 -27.70 21.51 32.89
C LYS A 512 -28.16 20.28 33.65
N VAL A 513 -27.82 20.22 34.93
CA VAL A 513 -28.05 19.06 35.76
C VAL A 513 -28.72 19.47 37.06
N LEU A 514 -29.57 18.60 37.61
CA LEU A 514 -30.22 18.83 38.89
C LEU A 514 -29.36 18.24 40.01
N VAL A 515 -28.62 19.10 40.71
CA VAL A 515 -27.70 18.70 41.78
C VAL A 515 -28.44 18.53 43.09
N ASN A 516 -28.22 17.38 43.73
CA ASN A 516 -28.60 17.05 45.09
C ASN A 516 -27.47 17.54 46.02
N HIS A 517 -27.75 18.53 46.86
CA HIS A 517 -26.79 19.14 47.79
C HIS A 517 -27.46 19.58 49.09
N PHE A 518 -26.70 20.16 50.01
CA PHE A 518 -27.22 20.65 51.28
C PHE A 518 -27.24 22.17 51.33
N ASP A 519 -28.31 22.74 51.89
CA ASP A 519 -28.37 24.18 52.17
C ASP A 519 -27.50 24.58 53.37
N GLU A 520 -27.46 25.88 53.68
CA GLU A 520 -26.70 26.45 54.81
C GLU A 520 -27.10 25.88 56.19
N ASN A 521 -28.25 25.21 56.30
CA ASN A 521 -28.75 24.56 57.51
C ASN A 521 -28.58 23.02 57.46
N SER A 522 -27.78 22.51 56.52
CA SER A 522 -27.57 21.09 56.27
C SER A 522 -28.85 20.31 55.92
N GLN A 523 -29.85 20.97 55.31
CA GLN A 523 -31.03 20.30 54.77
C GLN A 523 -30.82 19.91 53.30
N PRO A 524 -31.22 18.69 52.89
CA PRO A 524 -31.08 18.27 51.51
C PRO A 524 -32.01 19.06 50.59
N ILE A 525 -31.45 19.66 49.55
CA ILE A 525 -32.15 20.43 48.54
C ILE A 525 -31.70 20.00 47.14
N GLN A 526 -32.52 20.31 46.13
CA GLN A 526 -32.20 20.08 44.73
C GLN A 526 -32.16 21.41 43.99
N THR A 527 -31.12 21.64 43.20
CA THR A 527 -30.94 22.91 42.48
C THR A 527 -30.40 22.65 41.08
N TRP A 528 -31.02 23.26 40.08
CA TRP A 528 -30.53 23.21 38.70
C TRP A 528 -29.26 24.05 38.59
N THR A 529 -28.25 23.52 37.90
CA THR A 529 -27.11 24.31 37.46
C THR A 529 -27.52 25.32 36.39
N GLU A 530 -26.62 26.25 36.09
CA GLU A 530 -26.63 26.94 34.81
C GLU A 530 -26.40 25.97 33.64
N TRP A 531 -26.57 26.45 32.41
CA TRP A 531 -26.18 25.70 31.21
C TRP A 531 -24.64 25.69 31.13
N LEU A 532 -24.06 24.50 31.22
CA LEU A 532 -22.62 24.26 31.17
C LEU A 532 -22.27 23.76 29.76
N SER A 533 -21.27 24.37 29.13
CA SER A 533 -20.93 24.13 27.73
C SER A 533 -19.67 23.28 27.59
N TRP A 534 -19.65 22.42 26.57
CA TRP A 534 -18.43 21.74 26.08
C TRP A 534 -17.66 22.58 25.05
N GLY A 535 -18.15 23.77 24.71
CA GLY A 535 -17.52 24.65 23.72
C GLY A 535 -18.09 24.51 22.31
N GLN A 536 -17.65 25.43 21.45
CA GLN A 536 -18.08 25.49 20.05
C GLN A 536 -17.25 24.52 19.20
N TRP A 537 -17.92 23.86 18.27
CA TRP A 537 -17.33 22.78 17.50
C TRP A 537 -17.73 22.82 16.03
N SER A 538 -16.72 22.80 15.15
CA SER A 538 -16.81 22.60 13.69
C SER A 538 -15.42 22.37 13.13
N PRO A 539 -15.21 21.54 12.07
CA PRO A 539 -13.86 21.29 11.54
C PRO A 539 -13.26 22.51 10.87
N PHE A 540 -14.06 23.56 10.68
CA PHE A 540 -13.67 24.77 9.97
C PHE A 540 -13.52 26.00 10.87
N ILE A 541 -13.53 25.82 12.20
CA ILE A 541 -13.34 26.91 13.18
C ILE A 541 -12.16 26.64 14.12
N ALA A 542 -11.68 27.70 14.75
CA ALA A 542 -10.82 27.67 15.94
C ALA A 542 -11.66 27.22 17.15
N ARG A 543 -11.73 25.91 17.36
CA ARG A 543 -12.61 25.26 18.35
C ARG A 543 -11.93 25.24 19.72
N ALA A 544 -12.69 25.55 20.76
CA ALA A 544 -12.20 25.70 22.12
C ALA A 544 -13.22 25.17 23.13
N SER A 545 -12.78 24.40 24.13
CA SER A 545 -13.63 24.08 25.28
C SER A 545 -14.02 25.35 26.03
N ALA A 546 -15.25 25.39 26.55
CA ALA A 546 -15.73 26.57 27.27
C ALA A 546 -15.27 26.65 28.73
N ASP A 547 -14.88 25.52 29.34
CA ASP A 547 -14.54 25.36 30.77
C ASP A 547 -15.47 26.17 31.70
N THR A 548 -16.78 25.91 31.58
CA THR A 548 -17.79 26.73 32.27
C THR A 548 -17.76 26.42 33.76
N ASN A 549 -17.33 27.41 34.56
CA ASN A 549 -17.22 27.29 36.01
C ASN A 549 -18.50 27.75 36.72
N GLY A 550 -19.43 26.81 36.91
CA GLY A 550 -20.68 27.02 37.62
C GLY A 550 -20.56 26.92 39.14
N ILE A 551 -21.62 27.30 39.85
CA ILE A 551 -21.65 27.26 41.33
C ILE A 551 -21.67 25.81 41.83
N LEU A 552 -22.50 24.96 41.23
CA LEU A 552 -22.77 23.59 41.71
C LEU A 552 -22.14 22.51 40.84
N ALA A 553 -21.72 22.86 39.64
CA ALA A 553 -21.01 21.96 38.73
C ALA A 553 -20.16 22.81 37.78
N GLU A 554 -19.18 22.19 37.14
CA GLU A 554 -18.39 22.82 36.08
C GLU A 554 -18.17 21.86 34.92
N THR A 555 -17.88 22.38 33.74
CA THR A 555 -17.24 21.60 32.68
C THR A 555 -15.73 21.78 32.77
N SER A 556 -14.99 20.68 32.79
CA SER A 556 -13.53 20.63 32.74
C SER A 556 -13.14 19.86 31.49
N VAL A 557 -13.03 20.57 30.36
CA VAL A 557 -12.73 20.07 29.02
C VAL A 557 -13.65 18.92 28.55
N ASP A 558 -13.43 17.72 29.09
CA ASP A 558 -14.11 16.47 28.72
C ASP A 558 -15.34 16.19 29.58
N GLU A 559 -15.29 16.53 30.87
CA GLU A 559 -16.29 16.12 31.86
C GLU A 559 -17.06 17.31 32.43
N LEU A 560 -18.38 17.16 32.57
CA LEU A 560 -19.15 17.89 33.56
C LEU A 560 -18.94 17.23 34.92
N VAL A 561 -18.51 18.00 35.90
CA VAL A 561 -18.20 17.57 37.27
C VAL A 561 -19.12 18.28 38.24
N VAL A 562 -19.89 17.52 39.03
CA VAL A 562 -20.67 18.06 40.16
C VAL A 562 -19.71 18.43 41.30
N LYS A 563 -19.86 19.64 41.84
CA LYS A 563 -19.00 20.17 42.90
C LYS A 563 -19.51 19.78 44.27
N GLY A 564 -18.59 19.40 45.13
CA GLY A 564 -18.88 19.08 46.52
C GLY A 564 -17.82 18.18 47.14
N SER A 565 -17.73 18.19 48.47
CA SER A 565 -16.83 17.32 49.24
C SER A 565 -17.58 16.24 50.01
N ASP A 566 -18.92 16.30 50.04
CA ASP A 566 -19.77 15.55 50.97
C ASP A 566 -20.65 14.53 50.24
N GLY A 567 -20.38 14.28 48.94
CA GLY A 567 -21.04 13.28 48.12
C GLY A 567 -22.21 13.80 47.28
N GLU A 568 -22.19 15.09 46.94
CA GLU A 568 -23.13 15.74 46.05
C GLU A 568 -23.16 15.06 44.68
N THR A 569 -24.37 14.84 44.17
CA THR A 569 -24.59 14.13 42.90
C THR A 569 -25.71 14.80 42.12
N ALA A 570 -25.72 14.64 40.81
CA ALA A 570 -26.86 15.04 39.99
C ALA A 570 -27.78 13.84 39.69
N SER A 571 -29.09 14.09 39.61
CA SER A 571 -30.12 13.05 39.41
C SER A 571 -30.98 13.25 38.15
N LYS A 572 -30.83 14.39 37.47
CA LYS A 572 -31.51 14.69 36.21
C LYS A 572 -30.60 15.47 35.30
N VAL A 573 -30.78 15.27 33.99
CA VAL A 573 -30.05 15.98 32.94
C VAL A 573 -31.04 16.61 31.97
N GLN A 574 -30.69 17.79 31.46
CA GLN A 574 -31.34 18.36 30.28
C GLN A 574 -30.24 18.81 29.32
N MET A 575 -30.30 18.34 28.07
CA MET A 575 -29.34 18.66 27.02
C MET A 575 -29.84 19.84 26.17
N LYS A 576 -28.92 20.63 25.67
CA LYS A 576 -29.19 21.67 24.69
C LYS A 576 -28.17 21.59 23.55
N ALA A 577 -28.66 21.70 22.32
CA ALA A 577 -27.84 21.88 21.13
C ALA A 577 -28.13 23.25 20.52
N ILE A 578 -27.09 24.05 20.33
CA ILE A 578 -27.13 25.33 19.63
C ILE A 578 -26.54 25.09 18.24
N LEU A 579 -27.29 25.43 17.20
CA LEU A 579 -26.86 25.37 15.81
C LEU A 579 -26.63 26.80 15.33
N HIS A 580 -25.46 27.05 14.73
CA HIS A 580 -25.09 28.38 14.23
C HIS A 580 -24.72 28.35 12.74
N THR A 581 -25.08 29.41 12.02
CA THR A 581 -24.58 29.66 10.67
C THR A 581 -24.26 31.13 10.43
N ASP A 582 -23.07 31.39 9.90
CA ASP A 582 -22.67 32.68 9.31
C ASP A 582 -23.14 32.79 7.84
N ASN A 583 -23.59 31.69 7.24
CA ASN A 583 -24.06 31.62 5.87
C ASN A 583 -25.57 31.30 5.82
N PRO A 584 -26.44 32.25 5.44
CA PRO A 584 -27.88 32.06 5.45
C PRO A 584 -28.38 30.96 4.49
N LEU A 585 -27.52 30.39 3.64
CA LEU A 585 -27.86 29.31 2.71
C LEU A 585 -27.44 27.92 3.19
N VAL A 586 -26.74 27.83 4.32
CA VAL A 586 -26.16 26.59 4.83
C VAL A 586 -26.55 26.37 6.28
N THR A 587 -26.80 25.12 6.67
CA THR A 587 -27.18 24.73 8.04
C THR A 587 -26.27 23.61 8.53
N PRO A 588 -25.82 23.64 9.80
CA PRO A 588 -25.26 22.46 10.42
C PRO A 588 -26.36 21.43 10.71
N THR A 589 -25.96 20.19 10.98
CA THR A 589 -26.83 19.11 11.44
C THR A 589 -26.37 18.61 12.80
N VAL A 590 -27.30 18.19 13.66
CA VAL A 590 -26.99 17.40 14.87
C VAL A 590 -27.86 16.15 14.84
N ARG A 591 -27.23 14.99 14.76
CA ARG A 591 -27.89 13.70 14.51
C ARG A 591 -27.83 12.75 15.70
N TYR A 592 -26.90 12.98 16.61
CA TYR A 592 -26.78 12.18 17.82
C TYR A 592 -26.31 13.03 18.99
N LEU A 593 -26.97 12.88 20.15
CA LEU A 593 -26.51 13.38 21.44
C LEU A 593 -26.47 12.19 22.41
N HIS A 594 -25.35 12.03 23.12
CA HIS A 594 -25.15 10.95 24.07
C HIS A 594 -24.54 11.49 25.36
N GLY A 595 -24.99 10.95 26.49
CA GLY A 595 -24.45 11.26 27.79
C GLY A 595 -24.04 9.98 28.52
N THR A 596 -22.79 9.94 28.93
CA THR A 596 -22.19 8.85 29.71
C THR A 596 -21.94 9.33 31.13
N LEU A 597 -22.36 8.54 32.12
CA LEU A 597 -22.41 8.91 33.52
C LEU A 597 -21.45 8.05 34.36
N LYS A 598 -20.86 8.67 35.39
CA LYS A 598 -20.01 7.99 36.37
C LYS A 598 -20.26 8.54 37.76
N ASN A 599 -20.29 7.63 38.73
CA ASN A 599 -20.38 7.92 40.15
C ASN A 599 -19.28 7.12 40.84
N THR A 600 -18.36 7.78 41.53
CA THR A 600 -17.20 7.10 42.11
C THR A 600 -17.51 6.48 43.47
N MET A 601 -18.45 7.06 44.23
CA MET A 601 -18.85 6.52 45.53
C MET A 601 -19.87 5.38 45.43
N ASN A 602 -20.82 5.49 44.50
CA ASN A 602 -21.87 4.50 44.25
C ASN A 602 -21.88 4.14 42.76
N PRO A 603 -20.98 3.25 42.30
CA PRO A 603 -20.84 2.91 40.88
C PRO A 603 -22.15 2.51 40.23
N ILE A 604 -22.43 3.13 39.08
CA ILE A 604 -23.64 2.84 38.29
C ILE A 604 -23.40 1.53 37.53
N SER A 605 -24.36 0.60 37.60
CA SER A 605 -24.27 -0.66 36.87
C SER A 605 -24.41 -0.41 35.37
N LYS A 606 -23.51 -1.00 34.57
CA LYS A 606 -23.60 -0.99 33.11
C LYS A 606 -24.75 -1.91 32.67
N GLU A 607 -25.62 -1.42 31.79
CA GLU A 607 -26.68 -2.20 31.17
C GLU A 607 -26.40 -2.33 29.68
N PHE A 608 -26.54 -3.55 29.15
CA PHE A 608 -26.35 -3.80 27.73
C PHE A 608 -27.71 -4.04 27.06
N LYS A 609 -27.99 -3.32 25.97
CA LYS A 609 -29.24 -3.45 25.20
C LYS A 609 -29.43 -4.82 24.56
N GLU A 610 -28.33 -5.52 24.29
CA GLU A 610 -28.32 -6.79 23.56
C GLU A 610 -27.75 -7.92 24.44
N THR A 611 -28.22 -9.14 24.19
CA THR A 611 -27.69 -10.34 24.84
C THR A 611 -26.71 -11.02 23.88
N ILE A 612 -25.40 -10.93 24.19
CA ILE A 612 -24.32 -11.57 23.43
C ILE A 612 -23.47 -12.37 24.42
N ASP A 613 -23.21 -13.64 24.14
CA ASP A 613 -22.28 -14.45 24.93
C ASP A 613 -20.84 -14.13 24.53
N VAL A 614 -20.05 -13.68 25.51
CA VAL A 614 -18.65 -13.29 25.35
C VAL A 614 -17.70 -14.09 26.24
N THR A 615 -18.17 -15.20 26.83
CA THR A 615 -17.48 -15.95 27.88
C THR A 615 -16.15 -16.58 27.42
N ASN A 616 -15.94 -16.79 26.11
CA ASN A 616 -14.69 -17.33 25.55
C ASN A 616 -14.32 -16.66 24.21
N LEU A 617 -14.39 -15.32 24.16
CA LEU A 617 -14.12 -14.60 22.92
C LEU A 617 -12.65 -14.76 22.48
N ASN A 618 -12.44 -15.41 21.34
CA ASN A 618 -11.16 -15.46 20.64
C ASN A 618 -11.33 -14.84 19.24
N LYS A 619 -11.01 -13.55 19.13
CA LYS A 619 -11.23 -12.75 17.92
C LYS A 619 -10.22 -11.62 17.87
N ASN A 620 -9.60 -11.44 16.70
CA ASN A 620 -8.78 -10.27 16.39
C ASN A 620 -9.36 -9.55 15.17
N ILE A 621 -9.66 -8.26 15.34
CA ILE A 621 -10.05 -7.39 14.26
C ILE A 621 -8.76 -6.81 13.67
N ILE A 622 -8.45 -7.17 12.43
CA ILE A 622 -7.33 -6.55 11.71
C ILE A 622 -7.61 -5.06 11.66
N THR A 623 -6.77 -4.25 12.29
CA THR A 623 -6.90 -2.79 12.38
C THR A 623 -5.53 -2.19 12.06
N PRO A 624 -5.45 -1.13 11.23
CA PRO A 624 -4.18 -0.48 10.94
C PRO A 624 -3.43 -0.07 12.21
N ALA A 625 -2.11 -0.19 12.19
CA ALA A 625 -1.27 -0.05 13.36
C ALA A 625 -0.34 1.17 13.18
N TYR A 626 -0.67 2.28 13.85
CA TYR A 626 0.05 3.54 13.74
C TYR A 626 0.73 3.91 15.05
N SER A 627 2.05 4.09 14.99
CA SER A 627 2.83 4.68 16.06
C SER A 627 2.65 6.19 16.01
N GLN A 628 2.36 6.82 17.14
CA GLN A 628 2.44 8.27 17.27
C GLN A 628 3.89 8.75 17.35
N MET A 629 4.83 7.91 17.80
CA MET A 629 6.20 8.30 18.12
C MET A 629 7.05 8.65 16.89
N ILE A 630 6.65 8.17 15.73
CA ILE A 630 7.24 8.48 14.42
C ILE A 630 6.53 9.63 13.69
N ARG A 631 5.45 10.18 14.26
CA ARG A 631 4.69 11.29 13.69
C ARG A 631 5.39 12.63 13.91
N CYS A 632 4.81 13.69 13.36
CA CYS A 632 5.23 15.08 13.51
C CYS A 632 5.81 15.38 14.92
N PRO A 633 7.14 15.63 15.05
CA PRO A 633 7.82 15.92 16.31
C PRO A 633 7.17 16.99 17.20
N ARG A 634 6.46 17.96 16.60
CA ARG A 634 5.76 19.04 17.32
C ARG A 634 4.56 18.52 18.12
N ILE A 635 3.86 17.51 17.62
CA ILE A 635 2.57 17.06 18.19
C ILE A 635 2.61 15.60 18.66
N LYS A 636 3.63 14.82 18.28
CA LYS A 636 3.72 13.37 18.53
C LYS A 636 3.55 12.94 19.98
N ASN A 637 3.88 13.80 20.95
CA ASN A 637 3.74 13.49 22.37
C ASN A 637 2.31 13.69 22.90
N SER A 638 1.39 14.22 22.08
CA SER A 638 0.06 14.67 22.51
C SER A 638 -1.10 14.16 21.65
N ILE A 639 -0.84 13.47 20.53
CA ILE A 639 -1.88 13.06 19.55
C ILE A 639 -2.36 11.61 19.70
N CYS A 640 -2.25 11.03 20.90
CA CYS A 640 -2.68 9.64 21.12
C CYS A 640 -4.17 9.43 20.79
N SER A 641 -5.03 10.40 21.13
CA SER A 641 -6.47 10.37 20.84
C SER A 641 -6.73 10.33 19.33
N ALA A 642 -6.18 11.31 18.59
CA ALA A 642 -6.30 11.37 17.14
C ALA A 642 -5.74 10.13 16.42
N THR A 643 -4.57 9.64 16.85
CA THR A 643 -3.95 8.43 16.28
C THR A 643 -4.84 7.21 16.50
N THR A 644 -5.48 7.12 17.66
CA THR A 644 -6.42 6.04 18.03
C THR A 644 -7.65 6.03 17.12
N ILE A 645 -8.36 7.17 17.00
CA ILE A 645 -9.54 7.24 16.13
C ILE A 645 -9.18 7.14 14.64
N THR A 646 -7.97 7.54 14.23
CA THR A 646 -7.48 7.34 12.85
C THR A 646 -7.32 5.86 12.52
N MET A 647 -6.74 5.06 13.43
CA MET A 647 -6.64 3.60 13.24
C MET A 647 -8.03 2.96 13.09
N ILE A 648 -9.01 3.40 13.88
CA ILE A 648 -10.38 2.90 13.83
C ILE A 648 -11.09 3.33 12.54
N MET A 649 -11.04 4.60 12.15
CA MET A 649 -11.66 5.08 10.91
C MET A 649 -11.03 4.46 9.67
N ASN A 650 -9.69 4.33 9.61
CA ASN A 650 -9.03 3.69 8.47
C ASN A 650 -9.36 2.20 8.37
N ARG A 651 -9.71 1.54 9.48
CA ARG A 651 -10.25 0.18 9.43
C ARG A 651 -11.60 0.11 8.70
N PHE A 652 -12.40 1.16 8.78
CA PHE A 652 -13.65 1.25 8.03
C PHE A 652 -13.46 1.72 6.57
N GLY A 653 -12.22 1.80 6.09
CA GLY A 653 -11.89 2.12 4.70
C GLY A 653 -11.49 3.58 4.47
N GLU A 654 -11.45 4.40 5.52
CA GLU A 654 -10.90 5.74 5.40
C GLU A 654 -9.38 5.70 5.10
N LYS A 655 -8.88 6.78 4.48
CA LYS A 655 -7.46 6.91 4.13
C LYS A 655 -6.84 8.11 4.85
N LEU A 656 -6.97 8.14 6.18
CA LEU A 656 -6.64 9.30 6.99
C LEU A 656 -5.22 9.27 7.60
N LEU A 657 -4.61 10.44 7.74
CA LEU A 657 -3.37 10.71 8.47
C LEU A 657 -3.69 11.09 9.92
N PRO A 658 -2.94 10.59 10.92
CA PRO A 658 -3.10 11.02 12.32
C PRO A 658 -3.03 12.53 12.51
N GLU A 659 -2.19 13.22 11.71
CA GLU A 659 -2.03 14.67 11.74
C GLU A 659 -3.30 15.43 11.30
N GLU A 660 -4.03 14.92 10.30
CA GLU A 660 -5.23 15.59 9.80
C GLU A 660 -6.38 15.44 10.80
N VAL A 661 -6.47 14.26 11.41
CA VAL A 661 -7.43 13.99 12.48
C VAL A 661 -7.05 14.77 13.74
N ALA A 662 -5.76 14.87 14.07
CA ALA A 662 -5.29 15.65 15.21
C ALA A 662 -5.68 17.11 15.11
N GLN A 663 -5.65 17.68 13.91
CA GLN A 663 -6.05 19.06 13.75
C GLN A 663 -7.54 19.27 14.01
N ASN A 664 -8.38 18.33 13.58
CA ASN A 664 -9.78 18.37 13.98
C ASN A 664 -9.91 18.19 15.49
N THR A 665 -9.21 17.28 16.15
CA THR A 665 -9.38 17.11 17.60
C THR A 665 -8.71 18.19 18.44
N TYR A 666 -8.06 19.20 17.84
CA TYR A 666 -7.37 20.25 18.58
C TYR A 666 -8.35 21.20 19.26
N ASP A 667 -8.10 21.44 20.53
CA ASP A 667 -8.82 22.39 21.37
C ASP A 667 -7.89 23.56 21.71
N ASP A 668 -8.23 24.78 21.33
CA ASP A 668 -7.37 25.96 21.56
C ASP A 668 -7.14 26.27 23.04
N ASN A 669 -8.02 25.81 23.94
CA ASN A 669 -7.88 26.00 25.38
C ASN A 669 -7.18 24.83 26.09
N TYR A 670 -7.01 23.68 25.43
CA TYR A 670 -6.51 22.45 26.06
C TYR A 670 -5.44 21.69 25.27
N GLY A 671 -5.66 21.48 23.96
CA GLY A 671 -4.78 20.74 23.06
C GLY A 671 -5.44 19.50 22.44
N TRP A 672 -4.62 18.49 22.09
CA TRP A 672 -5.04 17.29 21.31
C TRP A 672 -5.68 16.15 22.12
N GLY A 673 -6.05 16.42 23.37
CA GLY A 673 -6.54 15.40 24.30
C GLY A 673 -8.05 15.38 24.52
N ASN A 674 -8.82 16.30 23.91
CA ASN A 674 -10.25 16.45 24.19
C ASN A 674 -11.08 15.29 23.60
N TRP A 675 -11.70 14.49 24.47
CA TRP A 675 -12.48 13.29 24.16
C TRP A 675 -13.78 13.63 23.42
N ALA A 676 -14.47 14.68 23.86
CA ALA A 676 -15.71 15.12 23.23
C ALA A 676 -15.44 15.58 21.79
N PHE A 677 -14.36 16.33 21.58
CA PHE A 677 -13.96 16.79 20.24
C PHE A 677 -13.45 15.65 19.36
N ALA A 678 -12.84 14.61 19.95
CA ALA A 678 -12.46 13.40 19.22
C ALA A 678 -13.68 12.64 18.70
N MET A 679 -14.72 12.47 19.52
CA MET A 679 -15.97 11.84 19.11
C MET A 679 -16.76 12.70 18.14
N ALA A 680 -16.82 14.02 18.35
CA ALA A 680 -17.43 14.92 17.39
C ALA A 680 -16.70 14.90 16.03
N SER A 681 -15.35 14.83 16.03
CA SER A 681 -14.56 14.69 14.80
C SER A 681 -14.84 13.38 14.09
N THR A 682 -14.95 12.28 14.82
CA THR A 682 -15.31 10.98 14.24
C THR A 682 -16.75 11.03 13.71
N GLY A 683 -17.64 11.69 14.43
CA GLY A 683 -19.00 12.05 14.07
C GLY A 683 -19.09 12.74 12.71
N SER A 684 -18.29 13.77 12.45
CA SER A 684 -18.31 14.48 11.16
C SER A 684 -17.91 13.63 9.95
N TYR A 685 -17.28 12.47 10.13
CA TYR A 685 -17.04 11.51 9.04
C TYR A 685 -18.24 10.58 8.78
N GLY A 686 -19.35 10.78 9.49
CA GLY A 686 -20.59 10.04 9.36
C GLY A 686 -20.73 8.89 10.35
N TYR A 687 -19.68 8.55 11.10
CA TYR A 687 -19.73 7.45 12.08
C TYR A 687 -20.55 7.81 13.30
N LYS A 688 -21.38 6.88 13.78
CA LYS A 688 -21.98 7.00 15.10
C LYS A 688 -20.91 6.77 16.15
N SER A 689 -20.60 7.79 16.95
CA SER A 689 -19.46 7.74 17.87
C SER A 689 -19.69 8.50 19.17
N TYR A 690 -19.19 7.93 20.26
CA TYR A 690 -19.39 8.46 21.60
C TYR A 690 -18.37 7.92 22.61
N VAL A 691 -18.18 8.65 23.71
CA VAL A 691 -17.40 8.21 24.86
C VAL A 691 -18.28 7.37 25.78
N ASP A 692 -17.76 6.23 26.23
CA ASP A 692 -18.43 5.33 27.17
C ASP A 692 -17.56 5.03 28.40
N TYR A 693 -18.19 4.94 29.57
CA TYR A 693 -17.63 4.31 30.76
C TYR A 693 -18.07 2.85 30.79
N THR A 694 -17.21 1.95 30.33
CA THR A 694 -17.59 0.56 30.05
C THR A 694 -16.75 -0.47 30.81
N THR A 695 -17.11 -1.74 30.69
CA THR A 695 -16.44 -2.86 31.39
C THR A 695 -15.64 -3.71 30.40
N ILE A 696 -14.85 -4.67 30.91
CA ILE A 696 -14.20 -5.67 30.06
C ILE A 696 -15.24 -6.45 29.24
N GLU A 697 -16.41 -6.73 29.81
CA GLU A 697 -17.53 -7.34 29.09
C GLU A 697 -18.02 -6.43 27.96
N GLY A 698 -18.13 -5.12 28.20
CA GLY A 698 -18.45 -4.12 27.18
C GLY A 698 -17.47 -4.13 26.02
N LEU A 699 -16.15 -4.12 26.31
CA LEU A 699 -15.12 -4.24 25.27
C LEU A 699 -15.26 -5.54 24.47
N LYS A 700 -15.46 -6.68 25.14
CA LYS A 700 -15.64 -7.97 24.46
C LYS A 700 -16.88 -7.95 23.56
N ARG A 701 -17.97 -7.30 23.97
CA ARG A 701 -19.20 -7.18 23.16
C ARG A 701 -18.97 -6.38 21.88
N GLU A 702 -18.24 -5.28 21.95
CA GLU A 702 -17.85 -4.51 20.75
C GLU A 702 -16.95 -5.31 19.80
N ILE A 703 -15.94 -6.00 20.35
CA ILE A 703 -15.08 -6.89 19.56
C ILE A 703 -15.89 -8.01 18.91
N ALA A 704 -16.83 -8.62 19.64
CA ALA A 704 -17.72 -9.66 19.11
C ALA A 704 -18.54 -9.15 17.91
N LYS A 705 -19.02 -7.90 17.96
CA LYS A 705 -19.70 -7.22 16.85
C LYS A 705 -18.78 -6.84 15.68
N GLY A 706 -17.46 -6.81 15.91
CA GLY A 706 -16.48 -6.47 14.88
C GLY A 706 -16.02 -5.02 14.92
N TYR A 707 -16.26 -4.31 16.03
CA TYR A 707 -15.84 -2.92 16.21
C TYR A 707 -14.61 -2.85 17.13
N PRO A 708 -13.46 -2.34 16.65
CA PRO A 708 -12.33 -2.04 17.53
C PRO A 708 -12.66 -0.84 18.43
N VAL A 709 -12.08 -0.79 19.62
CA VAL A 709 -12.45 0.19 20.65
C VAL A 709 -11.23 0.97 21.11
N GLY A 710 -11.29 2.31 21.09
CA GLY A 710 -10.24 3.13 21.70
C GLY A 710 -10.36 3.13 23.22
N VAL A 711 -9.26 3.04 23.97
CA VAL A 711 -9.29 3.02 25.45
C VAL A 711 -8.15 3.83 26.05
N SER A 712 -8.41 4.49 27.18
CA SER A 712 -7.43 5.33 27.87
C SER A 712 -6.72 4.57 28.99
N VAL A 713 -5.44 4.27 28.81
CA VAL A 713 -4.63 3.48 29.75
C VAL A 713 -3.54 4.29 30.41
N LYS A 714 -3.11 3.85 31.60
CA LYS A 714 -1.86 4.27 32.24
C LYS A 714 -1.10 3.03 32.69
N TYR A 715 0.18 2.94 32.38
CA TYR A 715 0.96 1.75 32.71
C TYR A 715 2.46 2.05 32.85
N SER A 716 3.18 1.06 33.37
CA SER A 716 4.63 0.98 33.32
C SER A 716 5.07 -0.43 32.93
N ASN A 717 6.09 -0.54 32.08
CA ASN A 717 6.82 -1.79 31.87
C ASN A 717 7.96 -2.00 32.88
N VAL A 718 8.09 -1.15 33.90
CA VAL A 718 9.14 -1.20 34.93
C VAL A 718 8.51 -1.68 36.24
N THR A 719 8.92 -2.86 36.72
CA THR A 719 8.36 -3.49 37.93
C THR A 719 8.60 -2.70 39.23
N THR A 720 9.62 -1.84 39.26
CA THR A 720 9.92 -0.96 40.41
C THR A 720 9.11 0.35 40.39
N ASN A 721 8.39 0.65 39.31
CA ASN A 721 7.53 1.83 39.24
C ASN A 721 6.20 1.53 39.94
N THR A 722 6.01 2.13 41.12
CA THR A 722 4.79 1.97 41.91
C THR A 722 3.71 3.00 41.60
N LYS A 723 3.97 3.96 40.69
CA LYS A 723 3.03 5.04 40.35
C LYS A 723 1.97 4.58 39.36
N TYR A 724 2.32 3.68 38.43
CA TYR A 724 1.41 3.18 37.40
C TYR A 724 1.36 1.64 37.40
N PRO A 725 0.22 1.04 37.02
CA PRO A 725 0.07 -0.41 36.91
C PRO A 725 1.13 -1.04 36.02
N TYR A 726 1.70 -2.16 36.47
CA TYR A 726 2.65 -2.92 35.66
C TYR A 726 1.93 -3.66 34.54
N VAL A 727 2.39 -3.47 33.30
CA VAL A 727 1.92 -4.21 32.12
C VAL A 727 3.14 -4.79 31.41
N GLU A 728 3.19 -6.12 31.34
CA GLU A 728 4.27 -6.84 30.67
C GLU A 728 4.23 -6.61 29.15
N GLY A 729 5.38 -6.28 28.55
CA GLY A 729 5.49 -6.07 27.11
C GLY A 729 4.96 -4.73 26.60
N SER A 730 4.53 -3.81 27.48
CA SER A 730 4.16 -2.46 27.06
C SER A 730 5.40 -1.64 26.63
N PRO A 731 5.25 -0.68 25.71
CA PRO A 731 6.39 0.01 25.08
C PRO A 731 7.18 0.93 26.03
N GLY A 732 6.62 1.31 27.18
CA GLY A 732 7.30 2.19 28.11
C GLY A 732 6.47 2.52 29.36
N VAL A 733 6.56 3.78 29.78
CA VAL A 733 5.85 4.31 30.94
C VAL A 733 4.99 5.48 30.49
N THR A 734 3.70 5.44 30.80
CA THR A 734 2.78 6.53 30.46
C THR A 734 1.82 6.87 31.61
N PRO A 735 1.64 8.17 31.94
CA PRO A 735 0.64 8.64 32.91
C PRO A 735 -0.80 8.54 32.40
N GLY A 736 -0.99 8.43 31.09
CA GLY A 736 -2.27 8.47 30.41
C GLY A 736 -2.03 8.46 28.90
N HIS A 737 -2.62 7.51 28.19
CA HIS A 737 -2.38 7.24 26.78
C HIS A 737 -3.57 6.51 26.14
N LEU A 738 -3.88 6.80 24.89
CA LEU A 738 -4.96 6.15 24.16
C LEU A 738 -4.42 5.04 23.25
N ILE A 739 -5.02 3.85 23.34
CA ILE A 739 -4.70 2.69 22.52
C ILE A 739 -5.96 2.10 21.91
N VAL A 740 -5.86 1.27 20.88
CA VAL A 740 -7.00 0.56 20.30
C VAL A 740 -7.00 -0.88 20.77
N VAL A 741 -8.11 -1.34 21.36
CA VAL A 741 -8.38 -2.76 21.58
C VAL A 741 -8.88 -3.35 20.27
N THR A 742 -8.16 -4.35 19.76
CA THR A 742 -8.47 -5.02 18.49
C THR A 742 -9.04 -6.41 18.71
N GLY A 743 -8.90 -6.99 19.90
CA GLY A 743 -9.29 -8.37 20.10
C GLY A 743 -9.09 -8.92 21.50
N PHE A 744 -9.47 -10.18 21.65
CA PHE A 744 -9.20 -11.00 22.83
C PHE A 744 -8.78 -12.40 22.37
N GLU A 745 -7.89 -13.04 23.13
CA GLU A 745 -7.49 -14.43 22.93
C GLU A 745 -7.23 -15.12 24.28
N THR A 746 -7.29 -16.45 24.31
CA THR A 746 -6.89 -17.25 25.48
C THR A 746 -5.78 -18.19 25.08
N ILE A 747 -4.65 -18.13 25.78
CA ILE A 747 -3.48 -18.99 25.55
C ILE A 747 -3.15 -19.68 26.88
N ASP A 748 -3.15 -21.02 26.87
CA ASP A 748 -2.84 -21.85 28.05
C ASP A 748 -3.62 -21.48 29.32
N GLY A 749 -4.89 -21.08 29.14
CA GLY A 749 -5.79 -20.67 30.24
C GLY A 749 -5.57 -19.24 30.75
N VAL A 750 -4.69 -18.46 30.12
CA VAL A 750 -4.49 -17.03 30.40
C VAL A 750 -5.19 -16.21 29.32
N GLU A 751 -6.07 -15.29 29.73
CA GLU A 751 -6.72 -14.35 28.82
C GLU A 751 -5.81 -13.18 28.49
N TYR A 752 -5.78 -12.81 27.21
CA TYR A 752 -5.06 -11.66 26.69
C TYR A 752 -6.03 -10.72 25.96
N VAL A 753 -5.76 -9.43 26.08
CA VAL A 753 -6.33 -8.41 25.20
C VAL A 753 -5.32 -8.10 24.10
N LEU A 754 -5.79 -8.05 22.86
CA LEU A 754 -5.02 -7.65 21.69
C LEU A 754 -5.22 -6.15 21.48
N VAL A 755 -4.13 -5.41 21.30
CA VAL A 755 -4.16 -3.97 21.19
C VAL A 755 -3.22 -3.45 20.10
N ASN A 756 -3.57 -2.30 19.52
CA ASN A 756 -2.63 -1.43 18.81
C ASN A 756 -2.25 -0.28 19.75
N ASP A 757 -1.05 -0.35 20.31
CA ASP A 757 -0.52 0.65 21.24
C ASP A 757 0.30 1.70 20.49
N SER A 758 -0.29 2.88 20.31
CA SER A 758 0.32 3.98 19.54
C SER A 758 1.59 4.56 20.18
N PHE A 759 1.93 4.24 21.43
CA PHE A 759 3.17 4.69 22.09
C PHE A 759 4.39 3.85 21.69
N ALA A 760 4.21 2.81 20.89
CA ALA A 760 5.30 2.03 20.33
C ALA A 760 6.27 2.91 19.51
N PRO A 761 7.58 2.59 19.46
CA PRO A 761 8.58 3.41 18.78
C PRO A 761 8.46 3.44 17.25
N GLU A 762 7.82 2.44 16.66
CA GLU A 762 7.66 2.25 15.20
C GLU A 762 6.35 1.49 14.91
N ASN A 763 5.81 1.59 13.68
CA ASN A 763 4.50 1.01 13.32
C ASN A 763 4.47 -0.52 13.49
N GLU A 764 5.58 -1.18 13.19
CA GLU A 764 5.76 -2.64 13.20
C GLU A 764 5.63 -3.22 14.61
N THR A 765 5.77 -2.38 15.64
CA THR A 765 5.70 -2.79 17.05
C THR A 765 4.49 -2.21 17.79
N VAL A 766 3.53 -1.63 17.07
CA VAL A 766 2.29 -1.09 17.63
C VAL A 766 1.36 -2.22 18.08
N SER A 767 1.18 -3.26 17.27
CA SER A 767 0.33 -4.39 17.62
C SER A 767 0.97 -5.23 18.73
N ARG A 768 0.26 -5.37 19.85
CA ARG A 768 0.73 -6.01 21.09
C ARG A 768 -0.38 -6.83 21.72
N LYS A 769 0.01 -7.66 22.69
CA LYS A 769 -0.91 -8.39 23.57
C LYS A 769 -0.56 -8.12 25.02
N TYR A 770 -1.57 -7.82 25.82
CA TYR A 770 -1.43 -7.61 27.25
C TYR A 770 -2.25 -8.65 28.00
N LYS A 771 -1.71 -9.16 29.12
CA LYS A 771 -2.48 -10.03 30.01
C LYS A 771 -3.70 -9.26 30.51
N LEU A 772 -4.87 -9.88 30.45
CA LEU A 772 -6.14 -9.20 30.72
C LEU A 772 -6.19 -8.59 32.13
N ASP A 773 -5.66 -9.30 33.13
CA ASP A 773 -5.59 -8.87 34.53
C ASP A 773 -4.65 -7.66 34.77
N GLN A 774 -3.62 -7.52 33.94
CA GLN A 774 -2.71 -6.38 33.94
C GLN A 774 -3.32 -5.18 33.20
N PHE A 775 -3.89 -5.43 32.02
CA PHE A 775 -4.58 -4.43 31.24
C PHE A 775 -5.75 -3.81 32.01
N GLU A 776 -6.54 -4.63 32.70
CA GLU A 776 -7.68 -4.15 33.49
C GLU A 776 -7.25 -3.16 34.58
N LYS A 777 -6.09 -3.37 35.21
CA LYS A 777 -5.52 -2.42 36.18
C LYS A 777 -5.04 -1.14 35.49
N ALA A 778 -4.45 -1.26 34.30
CA ALA A 778 -3.97 -0.13 33.49
C ALA A 778 -5.11 0.74 32.95
N TRP A 779 -6.26 0.14 32.64
CA TRP A 779 -7.48 0.80 32.16
C TRP A 779 -8.42 1.18 33.31
N SER A 780 -7.89 1.87 34.33
CA SER A 780 -8.63 2.12 35.58
C SER A 780 -9.74 3.16 35.46
N ASN A 781 -9.67 4.08 34.49
CA ASN A 781 -10.68 5.13 34.30
C ASN A 781 -11.90 4.65 33.50
N ARG A 782 -11.82 3.45 32.90
CA ARG A 782 -12.89 2.81 32.13
C ARG A 782 -13.38 3.60 30.91
N VAL A 783 -12.62 4.60 30.47
CA VAL A 783 -12.95 5.42 29.29
C VAL A 783 -12.73 4.60 28.03
N ALA A 784 -13.76 4.52 27.19
CA ALA A 784 -13.74 3.89 25.88
C ALA A 784 -14.28 4.86 24.80
N TYR A 785 -13.68 4.82 23.62
CA TYR A 785 -14.17 5.47 22.40
C TYR A 785 -14.88 4.43 21.56
N ILE A 786 -16.20 4.59 21.47
CA ILE A 786 -17.06 3.72 20.69
C ILE A 786 -17.27 4.35 19.32
N VAL A 787 -17.01 3.57 18.27
CA VAL A 787 -17.20 3.99 16.87
C VAL A 787 -17.90 2.86 16.14
N HIS A 788 -19.13 3.11 15.72
CA HIS A 788 -19.96 2.20 14.94
C HIS A 788 -20.06 2.67 13.49
N ASP A 789 -20.82 1.94 12.68
CA ASP A 789 -20.99 2.22 11.25
C ASP A 789 -21.47 3.65 10.95
N LYS A 790 -21.26 4.08 9.70
CA LYS A 790 -21.76 5.37 9.24
C LYS A 790 -23.28 5.41 9.24
N GLU A 791 -23.82 6.54 9.69
CA GLU A 791 -25.22 6.86 9.65
C GLU A 791 -25.64 7.30 8.24
N VAL A 792 -26.89 7.01 7.86
CA VAL A 792 -27.41 7.29 6.51
C VAL A 792 -27.36 8.80 6.21
N ASN A 793 -26.87 9.19 5.04
CA ASN A 793 -26.75 10.60 4.61
C ASN A 793 -25.95 11.49 5.58
N ALA A 794 -25.03 10.91 6.35
CA ALA A 794 -24.19 11.62 7.28
C ALA A 794 -22.74 11.67 6.80
N GLY A 795 -21.96 12.62 7.32
CA GLY A 795 -20.54 12.71 7.06
C GLY A 795 -20.17 13.45 5.77
N SER A 796 -21.01 14.36 5.30
CA SER A 796 -20.72 15.23 4.14
C SER A 796 -19.71 16.34 4.45
N ASP A 797 -19.60 16.74 5.72
CA ASP A 797 -18.92 17.97 6.14
C ASP A 797 -17.82 17.67 7.15
N HIS A 798 -16.74 17.07 6.66
CA HIS A 798 -15.49 16.81 7.38
C HIS A 798 -14.32 17.55 6.73
N THR A 799 -13.10 17.29 7.22
CA THR A 799 -11.85 17.78 6.63
C THR A 799 -11.87 17.70 5.11
N MET A 800 -11.69 18.85 4.46
CA MET A 800 -11.65 18.95 3.00
C MET A 800 -10.22 18.79 2.51
N ARG A 801 -10.01 17.79 1.65
CA ARG A 801 -8.78 17.62 0.89
C ARG A 801 -8.87 18.42 -0.40
N ILE A 802 -7.98 19.38 -0.56
CA ILE A 802 -7.97 20.34 -1.67
C ILE A 802 -6.70 20.14 -2.47
N ASP A 803 -6.84 19.87 -3.77
CA ASP A 803 -5.67 19.77 -4.65
C ASP A 803 -4.94 21.11 -4.74
N ALA A 804 -3.63 21.06 -4.51
CA ALA A 804 -2.74 22.20 -4.51
C ALA A 804 -1.51 21.93 -5.38
N LYS A 805 -0.96 23.01 -5.93
CA LYS A 805 0.25 22.99 -6.76
C LYS A 805 1.41 23.61 -6.01
N LEU A 806 2.59 22.98 -6.10
CA LEU A 806 3.84 23.63 -5.73
C LEU A 806 4.39 24.41 -6.92
N VAL A 807 4.72 25.67 -6.68
CA VAL A 807 5.38 26.54 -7.64
C VAL A 807 6.72 26.96 -7.08
N GLU A 808 7.80 26.56 -7.75
CA GLU A 808 9.17 26.92 -7.39
C GLU A 808 9.33 28.44 -7.42
N THR A 809 10.02 29.01 -6.43
CA THR A 809 10.36 30.43 -6.39
C THR A 809 11.71 30.67 -7.08
N ASP A 810 12.16 31.92 -7.12
CA ASP A 810 13.51 32.26 -7.59
C ASP A 810 14.62 31.72 -6.66
N VAL A 811 14.26 31.15 -5.50
CA VAL A 811 15.16 30.48 -4.57
C VAL A 811 15.06 28.97 -4.81
N VAL A 812 16.20 28.34 -5.07
CA VAL A 812 16.30 26.89 -5.28
C VAL A 812 15.73 26.13 -4.08
N ASN A 813 14.96 25.06 -4.35
CA ASN A 813 14.29 24.22 -3.36
C ASN A 813 13.22 24.93 -2.50
N GLU A 814 12.87 26.17 -2.83
CA GLU A 814 11.80 26.93 -2.20
C GLU A 814 10.55 26.93 -3.08
N TYR A 815 9.41 26.57 -2.50
CA TYR A 815 8.14 26.46 -3.22
C TYR A 815 7.03 27.23 -2.51
N LYS A 816 6.14 27.81 -3.29
CA LYS A 816 4.87 28.38 -2.83
C LYS A 816 3.74 27.43 -3.14
N VAL A 817 2.73 27.40 -2.27
CA VAL A 817 1.57 26.53 -2.40
C VAL A 817 0.45 27.32 -3.06
N TYR A 818 -0.09 26.80 -4.16
CA TYR A 818 -1.15 27.43 -4.92
C TYR A 818 -2.40 26.56 -4.97
N VAL A 819 -3.57 27.18 -4.83
CA VAL A 819 -4.88 26.54 -5.06
C VAL A 819 -5.63 27.42 -6.04
N ASN A 820 -6.09 26.85 -7.16
CA ASN A 820 -6.76 27.61 -8.23
C ASN A 820 -6.00 28.89 -8.63
N ASP A 821 -4.68 28.78 -8.80
CA ASP A 821 -3.74 29.87 -9.11
C ASP A 821 -3.64 31.00 -8.07
N VAL A 822 -4.22 30.82 -6.89
CA VAL A 822 -4.06 31.71 -5.74
C VAL A 822 -2.96 31.19 -4.83
N ASN A 823 -1.94 32.02 -4.56
CA ASN A 823 -0.90 31.72 -3.60
C ASN A 823 -1.49 31.70 -2.18
N ILE A 824 -1.41 30.55 -1.53
CA ILE A 824 -1.92 30.35 -0.18
C ILE A 824 -0.85 30.74 0.84
N ASN A 825 -1.27 31.42 1.91
CA ASN A 825 -0.35 31.83 2.97
C ASN A 825 -0.07 30.68 3.94
N VAL A 826 1.04 29.98 3.71
CA VAL A 826 1.60 28.94 4.57
C VAL A 826 2.13 29.38 5.94
N GLN A 827 2.31 30.70 6.19
CA GLN A 827 2.78 31.19 7.49
C GLN A 827 1.67 31.37 8.53
N ASN A 828 0.45 31.64 8.07
CA ASN A 828 -0.69 31.81 8.96
C ASN A 828 -1.25 30.47 9.44
N PHE A 829 -0.66 29.35 9.01
CA PHE A 829 -1.06 28.04 9.48
C PHE A 829 -0.41 27.74 10.83
N GLY A 830 -1.23 27.74 11.89
CA GLY A 830 -0.87 27.04 13.13
C GLY A 830 -0.67 25.53 12.92
N GLY A 831 -1.07 25.00 11.76
CA GLY A 831 -1.14 23.57 11.44
C GLY A 831 0.19 22.89 11.04
N THR A 832 0.08 21.58 10.79
CA THR A 832 1.19 20.64 10.62
C THR A 832 1.38 20.33 9.12
N ILE A 833 2.62 20.36 8.63
CA ILE A 833 2.93 19.84 7.29
C ILE A 833 3.30 18.36 7.44
N ALA A 834 2.56 17.51 6.74
CA ALA A 834 2.85 16.09 6.61
C ALA A 834 3.20 15.77 5.16
N TYR A 835 3.94 14.69 4.92
CA TYR A 835 4.07 14.12 3.60
C TYR A 835 4.11 12.60 3.68
N THR A 836 3.85 11.96 2.55
CA THR A 836 4.01 10.51 2.39
C THR A 836 4.75 10.20 1.09
N PHE A 837 5.36 9.02 1.08
CA PHE A 837 6.23 8.45 0.05
C PHE A 837 5.53 7.45 -0.87
N ASP A 838 4.25 7.15 -0.63
CA ASP A 838 3.37 6.34 -1.48
C ASP A 838 1.91 6.50 -0.98
N ASP A 839 0.94 5.81 -1.55
CA ASP A 839 -0.44 5.76 -0.97
C ASP A 839 -0.49 5.14 0.45
N ASP A 840 0.66 4.70 0.98
CA ASP A 840 0.86 4.10 2.29
C ASP A 840 1.50 5.06 3.30
N LEU A 841 0.98 5.03 4.53
CA LEU A 841 1.09 6.03 5.61
C LEU A 841 2.47 6.13 6.32
N THR A 842 3.57 6.00 5.57
CA THR A 842 4.95 6.13 6.08
C THR A 842 5.45 7.58 6.03
N TYR A 843 6.00 8.07 7.14
CA TYR A 843 6.41 9.46 7.36
C TYR A 843 7.91 9.58 7.62
N GLU A 844 8.57 10.57 7.02
CA GLU A 844 9.85 11.15 7.49
C GLU A 844 9.77 12.70 7.49
N TYR A 845 10.86 13.37 7.87
CA TYR A 845 10.99 14.73 8.42
C TYR A 845 10.66 15.97 7.52
N PHE A 846 10.10 17.04 8.11
CA PHE A 846 9.51 18.27 7.52
C PHE A 846 10.29 19.10 6.48
N PRO A 847 9.60 19.75 5.51
CA PRO A 847 10.07 21.00 4.91
C PRO A 847 9.98 22.18 5.91
N LYS A 848 10.96 23.09 5.89
CA LYS A 848 10.91 24.31 6.71
C LYS A 848 9.99 25.34 6.07
N ILE A 849 9.03 25.86 6.83
CA ILE A 849 8.30 27.08 6.46
C ILE A 849 9.26 28.25 6.64
N THR A 850 9.50 29.01 5.57
CA THR A 850 10.38 30.18 5.64
C THR A 850 9.61 31.43 6.08
N ASN A 851 10.35 32.46 6.47
CA ASN A 851 9.81 33.80 6.74
C ASN A 851 9.26 34.51 5.47
N LYS A 852 9.25 33.87 4.30
CA LYS A 852 8.75 34.41 3.03
C LYS A 852 7.47 33.74 2.50
N ASN A 853 6.74 33.02 3.34
CA ASN A 853 5.53 32.31 2.94
C ASN A 853 5.80 31.26 1.84
N SER A 854 6.75 30.38 2.13
CA SER A 854 7.22 29.32 1.23
C SER A 854 7.67 28.09 2.03
N LEU A 855 7.73 26.95 1.35
CA LEU A 855 8.22 25.67 1.85
C LEU A 855 9.61 25.40 1.27
N THR A 856 10.57 25.07 2.12
CA THR A 856 11.90 24.62 1.69
C THR A 856 12.06 23.13 1.95
N PHE A 857 12.37 22.36 0.90
CA PHE A 857 12.61 20.92 0.99
C PHE A 857 14.10 20.61 1.10
N THR A 858 14.47 19.58 1.87
CA THR A 858 15.85 19.13 1.99
C THR A 858 16.19 18.08 0.93
N CYS A 859 17.48 17.75 0.81
CA CYS A 859 17.92 16.75 -0.16
C CYS A 859 17.49 15.30 0.15
N GLU A 860 16.98 15.02 1.34
CA GLU A 860 16.53 13.68 1.74
C GLU A 860 15.05 13.49 1.39
N ASP A 861 14.25 14.55 1.59
CA ASP A 861 12.81 14.61 1.28
C ASP A 861 12.50 14.41 -0.22
N ILE A 862 13.44 14.81 -1.10
CA ILE A 862 13.26 14.85 -2.55
C ILE A 862 13.71 13.54 -3.25
N LYS A 863 14.37 12.61 -2.54
CA LYS A 863 14.87 11.35 -3.13
C LYS A 863 13.76 10.39 -3.56
N ASN A 864 12.53 10.61 -3.11
CA ASN A 864 11.41 9.72 -3.42
C ASN A 864 10.57 10.28 -4.59
N PRO A 865 10.44 9.53 -5.71
CA PRO A 865 9.69 9.97 -6.89
C PRO A 865 8.17 10.12 -6.67
N LYS A 866 7.64 9.75 -5.49
CA LYS A 866 6.21 9.74 -5.16
C LYS A 866 5.85 10.61 -3.94
N LEU A 867 6.60 11.68 -3.71
CA LEU A 867 6.33 12.63 -2.63
C LEU A 867 4.94 13.28 -2.78
N LYS A 868 4.01 12.99 -1.86
CA LYS A 868 2.75 13.72 -1.69
C LYS A 868 2.83 14.56 -0.43
N ILE A 869 2.60 15.87 -0.52
CA ILE A 869 2.65 16.79 0.62
C ILE A 869 1.25 17.21 1.01
N TYR A 870 0.99 17.21 2.31
CA TYR A 870 -0.25 17.54 2.98
C TYR A 870 0.02 18.77 3.84
N VAL A 871 -0.48 19.92 3.43
CA VAL A 871 -0.45 21.15 4.23
C VAL A 871 -1.76 21.24 4.97
N ILE A 872 -1.73 20.94 6.27
CA ILE A 872 -2.92 20.88 7.13
C ILE A 872 -3.05 22.23 7.83
N THR A 873 -4.19 22.90 7.67
CA THR A 873 -4.49 24.20 8.30
C THR A 873 -5.10 24.02 9.68
N ASP A 874 -4.99 25.05 10.52
CA ASP A 874 -5.69 25.10 11.82
C ASP A 874 -7.22 24.94 11.72
N THR A 875 -7.79 25.34 10.57
CA THR A 875 -9.21 25.28 10.20
C THR A 875 -9.61 23.98 9.47
N GLY A 876 -8.88 22.87 9.70
CA GLY A 876 -9.24 21.55 9.20
C GLY A 876 -9.26 21.41 7.67
N LYS A 877 -8.61 22.30 6.92
CA LYS A 877 -8.39 22.17 5.47
C LYS A 877 -7.05 21.46 5.23
N VAL A 878 -7.03 20.53 4.28
CA VAL A 878 -5.82 19.77 3.93
C VAL A 878 -5.50 20.01 2.47
N TYR A 879 -4.47 20.79 2.19
CA TYR A 879 -4.01 21.02 0.83
C TYR A 879 -3.06 19.90 0.44
N ILE A 880 -3.45 19.09 -0.54
CA ILE A 880 -2.67 17.97 -1.04
C ILE A 880 -1.97 18.39 -2.33
N THR A 881 -0.66 18.23 -2.38
CA THR A 881 0.08 18.41 -3.63
C THR A 881 0.76 17.12 -4.03
N SER A 882 0.49 16.70 -5.27
CA SER A 882 1.03 15.50 -5.94
C SER A 882 2.17 15.85 -6.89
N THR A 883 2.78 17.04 -6.74
CA THR A 883 3.69 17.60 -7.74
C THR A 883 5.01 16.83 -7.78
N VAL A 884 5.35 16.27 -8.94
CA VAL A 884 6.70 15.80 -9.27
C VAL A 884 7.63 17.02 -9.25
N LEU A 885 8.61 17.04 -8.36
CA LEU A 885 9.60 18.11 -8.26
C LEU A 885 10.27 18.35 -9.63
N SER A 886 10.59 19.60 -9.95
CA SER A 886 11.14 20.00 -11.25
C SER A 886 12.39 19.20 -11.61
N GLU A 887 12.59 18.89 -12.89
CA GLU A 887 13.80 18.19 -13.38
C GLU A 887 15.08 18.95 -13.01
N SER A 888 15.01 20.28 -12.89
CA SER A 888 16.08 21.14 -12.39
C SER A 888 16.39 20.93 -10.90
N ALA A 889 15.36 20.76 -10.04
CA ALA A 889 15.56 20.44 -8.63
C ALA A 889 16.19 19.04 -8.47
N LYS A 890 15.71 18.04 -9.22
CA LYS A 890 16.30 16.68 -9.24
C LYS A 890 17.77 16.69 -9.69
N ALA A 891 18.09 17.41 -10.76
CA ALA A 891 19.45 17.49 -11.31
C ALA A 891 20.44 18.24 -10.39
N ASN A 892 19.99 19.32 -9.74
CA ASN A 892 20.82 20.05 -8.77
C ASN A 892 21.11 19.21 -7.52
N LEU A 893 20.17 18.36 -7.12
CA LEU A 893 20.25 17.56 -5.91
C LEU A 893 21.07 16.28 -6.06
N LEU A 894 20.91 15.60 -7.19
CA LEU A 894 21.70 14.43 -7.55
C LEU A 894 23.19 14.81 -7.56
N ALA A 895 23.54 15.97 -8.10
CA ALA A 895 24.91 16.47 -8.11
C ALA A 895 25.51 16.69 -6.70
N VAL A 896 24.75 17.16 -5.71
CA VAL A 896 25.24 17.36 -4.33
C VAL A 896 25.34 16.04 -3.55
N VAL A 897 24.42 15.10 -3.80
CA VAL A 897 24.46 13.76 -3.19
C VAL A 897 25.58 12.92 -3.78
N GLU A 898 25.72 12.90 -5.11
CA GLU A 898 26.86 12.27 -5.81
C GLU A 898 28.18 12.91 -5.39
N ALA A 899 28.24 14.23 -5.25
CA ALA A 899 29.40 14.94 -4.70
C ALA A 899 29.72 14.49 -3.26
N LYS A 900 28.70 14.36 -2.40
CA LYS A 900 28.90 13.88 -1.02
C LYS A 900 29.38 12.43 -1.01
N GLU A 901 28.76 11.54 -1.77
CA GLU A 901 29.15 10.13 -1.84
C GLU A 901 30.56 9.96 -2.43
N ALA A 902 30.96 10.82 -3.37
CA ALA A 902 32.32 10.88 -3.90
C ALA A 902 33.35 11.44 -2.89
N VAL A 903 32.93 12.29 -1.95
CA VAL A 903 33.81 12.94 -0.95
C VAL A 903 33.86 12.17 0.39
N VAL A 904 32.80 11.45 0.76
CA VAL A 904 32.72 10.67 2.01
C VAL A 904 33.73 9.52 1.96
N GLY A 905 34.70 9.55 2.89
CA GLY A 905 35.80 8.59 2.95
C GLY A 905 37.05 9.01 2.16
N GLY A 906 37.01 10.16 1.46
CA GLY A 906 38.17 10.72 0.79
C GLY A 906 39.17 11.31 1.77
N SER A 907 40.40 10.79 1.77
CA SER A 907 41.55 11.46 2.35
C SER A 907 42.37 12.11 1.25
N ILE A 908 42.92 13.30 1.51
CA ILE A 908 43.89 13.93 0.62
C ILE A 908 45.24 13.98 1.30
N ASP A 909 46.28 13.72 0.53
CA ASP A 909 47.66 13.92 0.93
C ASP A 909 48.10 15.32 0.48
N VAL A 910 48.58 16.11 1.43
CA VAL A 910 49.16 17.43 1.19
C VAL A 910 50.61 17.43 1.61
N ALA A 911 51.41 18.29 0.96
CA ALA A 911 52.83 18.43 1.30
C ALA A 911 53.02 18.73 2.80
N PHE A 912 54.08 18.17 3.38
CA PHE A 912 54.35 18.23 4.82
C PHE A 912 54.46 19.67 5.35
N ASP A 913 55.03 20.57 4.56
CA ASP A 913 55.25 21.98 4.86
C ASP A 913 54.10 22.89 4.42
N ALA A 914 53.01 22.34 3.87
CA ALA A 914 51.88 23.12 3.42
C ALA A 914 51.32 23.94 4.59
N ASP A 915 51.34 25.26 4.43
CA ASP A 915 50.70 26.17 5.36
C ASP A 915 49.17 25.96 5.33
N GLN A 916 48.47 26.56 6.29
CA GLN A 916 47.03 26.38 6.41
C GLN A 916 46.27 26.83 5.14
N THR A 917 46.79 27.83 4.43
CA THR A 917 46.22 28.36 3.18
C THR A 917 46.35 27.33 2.05
N ALA A 918 47.54 26.75 1.87
CA ALA A 918 47.83 25.72 0.88
C ALA A 918 47.03 24.43 1.13
N LYS A 919 46.91 24.02 2.40
CA LYS A 919 46.08 22.88 2.80
C LYS A 919 44.59 23.12 2.50
N THR A 920 44.08 24.31 2.84
CA THR A 920 42.70 24.71 2.53
C THR A 920 42.45 24.73 1.02
N ALA A 921 43.40 25.23 0.23
CA ALA A 921 43.32 25.25 -1.23
C ALA A 921 43.38 23.85 -1.86
N ALA A 922 44.18 22.93 -1.30
CA ALA A 922 44.26 21.55 -1.75
C ALA A 922 42.95 20.79 -1.50
N VAL A 923 42.34 20.94 -0.31
CA VAL A 923 40.99 20.42 -0.01
C VAL A 923 39.97 20.99 -0.98
N LEU A 924 40.00 22.31 -1.19
CA LEU A 924 39.06 22.98 -2.09
C LEU A 924 39.20 22.47 -3.53
N THR A 925 40.43 22.29 -4.01
CA THR A 925 40.73 21.80 -5.36
C THR A 925 40.31 20.34 -5.54
N TYR A 926 40.61 19.48 -4.57
CA TYR A 926 40.20 18.07 -4.60
C TYR A 926 38.69 17.94 -4.67
N VAL A 927 37.99 18.67 -3.80
CA VAL A 927 36.52 18.70 -3.77
C VAL A 927 35.98 19.23 -5.08
N ASN A 928 36.46 20.38 -5.58
CA ASN A 928 36.01 20.96 -6.84
C ASN A 928 36.26 20.04 -8.05
N ASN A 929 37.35 19.27 -8.06
CA ASN A 929 37.64 18.31 -9.13
C ASN A 929 36.72 17.09 -9.07
N LEU A 930 36.51 16.52 -7.88
CA LEU A 930 35.57 15.40 -7.68
C LEU A 930 34.15 15.78 -8.08
N THR A 931 33.74 16.99 -7.74
CA THR A 931 32.41 17.51 -8.05
C THR A 931 32.32 18.13 -9.44
N LYS A 932 33.40 18.11 -10.23
CA LYS A 932 33.51 18.73 -11.56
C LYS A 932 33.12 20.21 -11.59
N ASN A 933 33.30 20.92 -10.47
CA ASN A 933 32.85 22.30 -10.24
C ASN A 933 31.33 22.50 -10.34
N GLU A 934 30.54 21.43 -10.23
CA GLU A 934 29.09 21.53 -10.28
C GLU A 934 28.46 22.03 -8.96
N VAL A 935 29.25 22.08 -7.88
CA VAL A 935 28.86 22.60 -6.57
C VAL A 935 29.92 23.58 -6.06
N THR A 936 29.52 24.60 -5.30
CA THR A 936 30.42 25.51 -4.59
C THR A 936 30.92 24.84 -3.32
N ALA A 937 32.23 24.73 -3.13
CA ALA A 937 32.82 24.25 -1.89
C ALA A 937 33.43 25.41 -1.09
N VAL A 938 33.12 25.47 0.20
CA VAL A 938 33.78 26.36 1.15
C VAL A 938 34.53 25.49 2.15
N VAL A 939 35.84 25.66 2.23
CA VAL A 939 36.69 24.89 3.15
C VAL A 939 37.06 25.77 4.33
N SER A 940 36.81 25.27 5.54
CA SER A 940 37.18 25.90 6.80
C SER A 940 37.99 24.94 7.65
N TYR A 941 39.04 25.44 8.29
CA TYR A 941 39.86 24.67 9.21
C TYR A 941 39.14 24.47 10.55
N VAL A 942 39.20 23.24 11.09
CA VAL A 942 38.60 22.91 12.39
C VAL A 942 39.71 22.68 13.42
N SER A 943 40.45 21.57 13.32
CA SER A 943 41.55 21.19 14.23
C SER A 943 42.28 19.93 13.74
N ASP A 944 43.57 19.76 14.05
CA ASP A 944 44.35 18.52 13.82
C ASP A 944 44.17 17.90 12.42
N ASN A 945 44.35 18.71 11.38
CA ASN A 945 44.16 18.36 9.97
C ASN A 945 42.73 17.96 9.57
N ASN A 946 41.75 18.20 10.42
CA ASN A 946 40.35 18.09 10.05
C ASN A 946 39.91 19.42 9.43
N TYR A 947 39.41 19.31 8.21
CA TYR A 947 38.83 20.42 7.48
C TYR A 947 37.33 20.17 7.34
N LYS A 948 36.57 21.21 7.65
CA LYS A 948 35.15 21.25 7.40
C LYS A 948 34.96 21.76 5.97
N VAL A 949 34.46 20.88 5.11
CA VAL A 949 34.04 21.22 3.76
C VAL A 949 32.54 21.44 3.79
N GLU A 950 32.12 22.65 3.44
CA GLU A 950 30.74 23.02 3.31
C GLU A 950 30.42 23.09 1.81
N LEU A 951 29.66 22.11 1.34
CA LEU A 951 29.23 22.03 -0.06
C LEU A 951 27.88 22.72 -0.23
N THR A 952 27.80 23.62 -1.20
CA THR A 952 26.61 24.42 -1.51
C THR A 952 26.38 24.44 -3.01
N LYS A 953 25.16 24.17 -3.47
CA LYS A 953 24.73 24.46 -4.84
C LYS A 953 23.39 25.18 -4.77
N GLY A 954 23.39 26.50 -4.95
CA GLY A 954 22.20 27.33 -4.71
C GLY A 954 22.26 28.05 -3.36
N SER A 955 21.21 27.92 -2.54
CA SER A 955 21.02 28.74 -1.33
C SER A 955 21.81 28.22 -0.11
N ALA A 956 22.02 29.07 0.90
CA ALA A 956 22.79 28.73 2.11
C ALA A 956 22.14 27.63 2.99
N SER A 957 20.85 27.29 2.79
CA SER A 957 20.20 26.18 3.49
C SER A 957 20.53 24.80 2.91
N ASP A 958 21.18 24.76 1.74
CA ASP A 958 21.59 23.52 1.04
C ASP A 958 22.98 23.04 1.48
N ASN A 959 23.55 23.64 2.54
CA ASN A 959 24.88 23.32 3.03
C ASN A 959 24.94 21.90 3.62
N LYS A 960 25.65 20.99 2.94
CA LYS A 960 26.09 19.74 3.57
C LYS A 960 27.50 19.92 4.09
N ILE A 961 27.63 19.70 5.41
CA ILE A 961 28.90 19.74 6.10
C ILE A 961 29.50 18.34 6.05
N ILE A 962 30.68 18.23 5.44
CA ILE A 962 31.50 17.03 5.45
C ILE A 962 32.76 17.37 6.23
N THR A 963 33.11 16.53 7.20
CA THR A 963 34.43 16.57 7.81
C THR A 963 35.36 15.72 6.97
N MET A 964 36.33 16.35 6.32
CA MET A 964 37.42 15.67 5.66
C MET A 964 38.64 15.64 6.57
N VAL A 965 39.27 14.48 6.66
CA VAL A 965 40.60 14.35 7.27
C VAL A 965 41.63 14.61 6.18
N VAL A 966 42.41 15.68 6.33
CA VAL A 966 43.63 15.86 5.55
C VAL A 966 44.70 15.00 6.22
N ASN A 967 45.21 14.02 5.49
CA ASN A 967 46.41 13.35 5.96
C ASN A 967 47.56 14.29 5.63
N ILE A 968 48.19 14.88 6.65
CA ILE A 968 49.54 15.37 6.45
C ILE A 968 50.35 14.11 6.21
N ALA A 969 50.89 13.97 5.00
CA ALA A 969 51.89 12.96 4.75
C ALA A 969 52.95 13.09 5.86
N ALA A 970 53.20 12.02 6.62
CA ALA A 970 54.05 12.06 7.81
C ALA A 970 55.38 12.78 7.51
N THR A 971 55.89 13.61 8.43
CA THR A 971 57.32 13.99 8.51
C THR A 971 58.20 12.73 8.59
N PRO A 972 59.56 12.77 8.42
CA PRO A 972 60.48 13.92 8.56
C PRO A 972 61.78 13.96 7.73
N ASP A 973 62.13 15.09 7.08
CA ASP A 973 63.46 15.23 6.48
C ASP A 973 64.59 15.51 7.49
N GLU A 974 64.80 14.59 8.43
CA GLU A 974 66.17 14.31 8.89
C GLU A 974 66.99 13.83 7.69
N ASP A 975 68.27 14.22 7.63
CA ASP A 975 69.17 13.71 6.59
C ASP A 975 69.29 12.20 6.74
N GLN A 976 68.83 11.46 5.72
CA GLN A 976 69.01 10.02 5.69
C GLN A 976 70.51 9.73 5.60
N LEU A 977 71.01 8.86 6.50
CA LEU A 977 72.37 8.33 6.36
C LEU A 977 72.52 7.65 5.00
N ALA A 978 73.74 7.66 4.48
CA ALA A 978 74.01 7.01 3.21
C ALA A 978 73.61 5.52 3.27
N PRO A 979 72.93 4.98 2.24
CA PRO A 979 72.51 3.59 2.25
C PRO A 979 73.71 2.66 2.41
N THR A 980 73.60 1.67 3.29
CA THR A 980 74.65 0.68 3.59
C THR A 980 74.27 -0.69 3.05
N GLY A 981 75.24 -1.58 2.86
CA GLY A 981 74.98 -2.93 2.33
C GLY A 981 74.73 -2.99 0.82
N LEU A 982 74.94 -1.88 0.11
CA LEU A 982 74.87 -1.83 -1.36
C LEU A 982 76.12 -2.43 -1.99
N ALA A 983 75.93 -3.23 -3.04
CA ALA A 983 77.02 -3.80 -3.82
C ALA A 983 76.70 -3.69 -5.32
N GLY A 984 77.70 -3.29 -6.10
CA GLY A 984 77.61 -3.35 -7.55
C GLY A 984 77.91 -4.76 -8.03
N VAL A 985 76.98 -5.33 -8.77
CA VAL A 985 77.13 -6.61 -9.44
C VAL A 985 77.38 -6.32 -10.91
N ALA A 986 78.49 -6.85 -11.41
CA ALA A 986 78.85 -6.71 -12.81
C ALA A 986 77.69 -7.21 -13.71
N PRO A 987 77.53 -6.66 -14.92
CA PRO A 987 76.57 -7.19 -15.88
C PRO A 987 76.79 -8.70 -16.10
N THR A 988 75.78 -9.41 -16.57
CA THR A 988 75.89 -10.76 -17.14
C THR A 988 75.84 -10.74 -18.68
N SER A 989 75.82 -9.56 -19.31
CA SER A 989 76.15 -9.32 -20.74
C SER A 989 76.82 -7.96 -20.97
N ALA A 990 77.52 -7.78 -22.10
CA ALA A 990 78.49 -6.69 -22.26
C ALA A 990 77.97 -5.27 -21.97
N LEU A 991 76.66 -4.97 -22.05
CA LEU A 991 76.14 -3.63 -21.79
C LEU A 991 74.68 -3.51 -21.28
N THR A 992 74.00 -4.56 -20.77
CA THR A 992 72.52 -4.42 -20.55
C THR A 992 71.93 -4.77 -19.17
N ASP A 993 72.65 -5.40 -18.24
CA ASP A 993 72.04 -5.87 -16.97
C ASP A 993 72.91 -5.69 -15.72
N GLY A 994 73.99 -4.90 -15.81
CA GLY A 994 74.76 -4.51 -14.63
C GLY A 994 73.82 -3.92 -13.60
N LYS A 995 73.92 -4.37 -12.35
CA LYS A 995 72.91 -4.03 -11.34
C LYS A 995 73.54 -3.69 -10.02
N ILE A 996 72.86 -2.85 -9.26
CA ILE A 996 73.21 -2.55 -7.89
C ILE A 996 72.25 -3.33 -7.02
N THR A 997 72.78 -4.23 -6.20
CA THR A 997 72.00 -5.11 -5.32
C THR A 997 71.92 -4.55 -3.91
N GLY A 998 70.82 -4.83 -3.22
CA GLY A 998 70.51 -4.22 -1.93
C GLY A 998 69.85 -2.84 -2.06
N THR A 999 69.54 -2.40 -3.29
CA THR A 999 68.72 -1.19 -3.51
C THR A 999 67.32 -1.41 -2.97
N THR A 1000 66.50 -0.37 -2.88
CA THR A 1000 65.06 -0.51 -2.67
C THR A 1000 64.34 0.44 -3.62
N ILE A 1001 63.02 0.30 -3.78
CA ILE A 1001 62.21 1.26 -4.55
C ILE A 1001 62.27 2.69 -3.99
N ASP A 1002 62.71 2.84 -2.74
CA ASP A 1002 62.86 4.13 -2.06
C ASP A 1002 64.23 4.79 -2.34
N MET A 1003 65.10 4.17 -3.15
CA MET A 1003 66.41 4.71 -3.53
C MET A 1003 66.42 5.27 -4.94
N GLU A 1004 67.38 6.14 -5.23
CA GLU A 1004 67.65 6.65 -6.58
C GLU A 1004 69.16 6.67 -6.85
N TYR A 1005 69.53 6.57 -8.14
CA TYR A 1005 70.91 6.46 -8.58
C TYR A 1005 71.24 7.37 -9.77
N LYS A 1006 72.52 7.69 -9.92
CA LYS A 1006 73.04 8.46 -11.07
C LYS A 1006 74.52 8.15 -11.32
N LEU A 1007 74.94 8.16 -12.58
CA LEU A 1007 76.37 7.96 -12.93
C LEU A 1007 77.20 9.18 -12.52
N VAL A 1008 78.34 8.95 -11.86
CA VAL A 1008 79.20 10.04 -11.31
C VAL A 1008 79.63 11.06 -12.37
N THR A 1009 79.87 10.63 -13.61
CA THR A 1009 80.40 11.49 -14.69
C THR A 1009 79.37 12.44 -15.31
N ASP A 1010 78.10 12.34 -14.92
CA ASP A 1010 77.02 13.18 -15.44
C ASP A 1010 76.76 14.37 -14.50
N GLU A 1011 77.67 15.34 -14.38
CA GLU A 1011 77.58 16.40 -13.34
C GLU A 1011 76.33 17.32 -13.39
N GLY A 1012 75.45 17.19 -14.39
CA GLY A 1012 74.19 17.96 -14.50
C GLY A 1012 72.89 17.12 -14.61
N GLY A 1013 72.97 15.79 -14.76
CA GLY A 1013 71.81 14.93 -14.95
C GLY A 1013 70.90 14.73 -13.74
N ARG A 1014 69.71 14.18 -13.96
CA ARG A 1014 68.73 13.86 -12.91
C ARG A 1014 68.98 12.46 -12.33
N TYR A 1015 68.75 12.28 -11.03
CA TYR A 1015 68.74 10.94 -10.43
C TYR A 1015 67.56 10.13 -10.99
N THR A 1016 67.78 8.82 -11.16
CA THR A 1016 66.80 7.87 -11.69
C THR A 1016 66.39 6.91 -10.58
N ALA A 1017 65.08 6.64 -10.45
CA ALA A 1017 64.57 5.76 -9.40
C ALA A 1017 65.09 4.32 -9.55
N CYS A 1018 65.38 3.69 -8.41
CA CYS A 1018 65.69 2.27 -8.32
C CYS A 1018 64.41 1.43 -8.46
N SER A 1019 64.51 0.24 -9.05
CA SER A 1019 63.32 -0.54 -9.43
C SER A 1019 62.81 -1.50 -8.34
N ALA A 1020 63.68 -1.99 -7.43
CA ALA A 1020 63.36 -2.75 -6.20
C ALA A 1020 64.65 -3.17 -5.43
N THR A 1021 64.72 -4.41 -4.91
CA THR A 1021 65.87 -4.99 -4.18
C THR A 1021 67.16 -5.06 -5.01
N GLU A 1022 67.04 -4.96 -6.33
CA GLU A 1022 68.14 -4.84 -7.27
C GLU A 1022 67.74 -3.88 -8.39
N THR A 1023 68.67 -3.01 -8.82
CA THR A 1023 68.41 -1.99 -9.85
C THR A 1023 69.39 -2.14 -10.99
N ILE A 1024 68.85 -2.37 -12.20
CA ILE A 1024 69.65 -2.47 -13.43
C ILE A 1024 70.05 -1.07 -13.90
N VAL A 1025 71.33 -0.90 -14.24
CA VAL A 1025 71.93 0.34 -14.71
C VAL A 1025 72.50 0.16 -16.12
N ALA A 1026 72.42 1.21 -16.93
CA ALA A 1026 72.67 1.14 -18.38
C ALA A 1026 74.14 0.89 -18.80
N SER A 1027 75.12 1.04 -17.89
CA SER A 1027 76.54 0.87 -18.19
C SER A 1027 77.36 0.54 -16.94
N ALA A 1028 78.53 -0.08 -17.07
CA ALA A 1028 79.46 -0.23 -15.94
C ALA A 1028 80.09 1.11 -15.55
N GLY A 1029 80.35 1.33 -14.26
CA GLY A 1029 80.90 2.58 -13.76
C GLY A 1029 80.59 2.85 -12.29
N TYR A 1030 81.01 4.03 -11.81
CA TYR A 1030 80.74 4.47 -10.44
C TYR A 1030 79.42 5.25 -10.41
N TYR A 1031 78.51 4.80 -9.55
CA TYR A 1031 77.19 5.38 -9.38
C TYR A 1031 77.07 6.00 -7.99
N LEU A 1032 76.47 7.18 -7.93
CA LEU A 1032 76.02 7.79 -6.69
C LEU A 1032 74.62 7.28 -6.38
N LEU A 1033 74.45 6.73 -5.18
CA LEU A 1033 73.15 6.28 -4.68
C LEU A 1033 72.82 6.98 -3.38
N ARG A 1034 71.53 7.28 -3.24
CA ARG A 1034 70.95 7.81 -2.01
C ARG A 1034 69.53 7.30 -1.89
N PHE A 1035 68.98 7.32 -0.68
CA PHE A 1035 67.54 7.25 -0.55
C PHE A 1035 66.93 8.48 -1.21
N ALA A 1036 65.92 8.28 -2.06
CA ALA A 1036 65.16 9.37 -2.64
C ALA A 1036 64.45 10.13 -1.53
N ALA A 1037 64.15 11.41 -1.77
CA ALA A 1037 63.28 12.15 -0.87
C ALA A 1037 61.94 11.42 -0.75
N LYS A 1038 61.51 11.15 0.48
CA LYS A 1038 60.17 10.65 0.78
C LYS A 1038 59.59 11.54 1.86
N THR A 1039 58.28 11.57 2.02
CA THR A 1039 57.69 12.47 3.02
C THR A 1039 58.03 12.01 4.44
N GLY A 1040 58.49 12.88 5.34
CA GLY A 1040 59.72 13.59 5.14
C GLY A 1040 60.91 12.64 5.38
N PHE A 1041 62.05 12.76 4.70
CA PHE A 1041 63.40 12.22 4.92
C PHE A 1041 64.29 12.74 3.78
N ASN A 1042 65.24 13.68 4.02
CA ASN A 1042 65.90 14.46 2.93
C ASN A 1042 66.59 13.44 2.01
N PRO A 1043 66.83 13.72 0.72
CA PRO A 1043 67.62 12.81 -0.09
C PRO A 1043 68.91 12.48 0.66
N GLY A 1044 69.14 11.19 0.94
CA GLY A 1044 70.19 10.79 1.86
C GLY A 1044 71.59 11.22 1.40
N ALA A 1045 72.56 11.19 2.31
CA ALA A 1045 73.96 11.33 1.94
C ALA A 1045 74.30 10.30 0.84
N THR A 1046 75.04 10.73 -0.19
CA THR A 1046 75.34 9.84 -1.30
C THR A 1046 76.44 8.84 -0.92
N VAL A 1047 76.27 7.59 -1.35
CA VAL A 1047 77.33 6.59 -1.35
C VAL A 1047 77.71 6.27 -2.79
N VAL A 1048 79.01 6.13 -3.04
CA VAL A 1048 79.53 5.70 -4.34
C VAL A 1048 79.55 4.17 -4.37
N VAL A 1049 78.84 3.56 -5.31
CA VAL A 1049 78.89 2.12 -5.57
C VAL A 1049 79.50 1.89 -6.96
N ASN A 1050 80.53 1.05 -7.00
CA ASN A 1050 81.16 0.65 -8.26
C ASN A 1050 80.42 -0.55 -8.84
N VAL A 1051 79.87 -0.42 -10.04
CA VAL A 1051 79.36 -1.54 -10.85
C VAL A 1051 80.49 -1.97 -11.80
N PRO A 1052 81.15 -3.12 -11.56
CA PRO A 1052 82.29 -3.56 -12.38
C PRO A 1052 81.88 -3.91 -13.82
N VAL A 1053 82.86 -3.96 -14.74
CA VAL A 1053 82.64 -4.36 -16.15
C VAL A 1053 82.37 -5.87 -16.30
N TYR A 1054 81.66 -6.26 -17.37
CA TYR A 1054 81.18 -7.62 -17.68
C TYR A 1054 82.26 -8.69 -18.00
N VAL A 1055 81.99 -9.97 -17.66
CA VAL A 1055 82.63 -11.20 -18.19
C VAL A 1055 81.57 -12.34 -18.40
N GLU A 1056 81.61 -13.08 -19.53
CA GLU A 1056 80.51 -13.93 -20.14
C GLU A 1056 80.15 -15.30 -19.52
N ASP A 1057 78.85 -15.70 -19.53
CA ASP A 1057 78.33 -17.02 -19.07
C ASP A 1057 77.16 -17.56 -19.97
N THR A 1058 77.21 -18.83 -20.41
CA THR A 1058 76.33 -19.44 -21.45
C THR A 1058 75.27 -20.43 -20.92
N LYS A 1059 74.04 -20.46 -21.49
CA LYS A 1059 72.96 -21.44 -21.16
C LYS A 1059 73.03 -22.68 -22.07
N THR A 1060 72.42 -23.81 -21.70
CA THR A 1060 72.47 -25.09 -22.47
C THR A 1060 71.12 -25.64 -22.89
N LEU A 1061 71.05 -26.30 -24.06
CA LEU A 1061 69.86 -27.04 -24.51
C LEU A 1061 69.62 -28.26 -23.60
N LEU A 1062 68.36 -28.51 -23.24
CA LEU A 1062 68.04 -29.48 -22.20
C LEU A 1062 67.59 -30.83 -22.77
N SER A 1063 66.71 -30.86 -23.77
CA SER A 1063 66.26 -32.12 -24.39
C SER A 1063 65.59 -31.93 -25.75
N ILE A 1064 65.47 -33.01 -26.52
CA ILE A 1064 64.65 -33.11 -27.74
C ILE A 1064 63.83 -34.40 -27.70
N GLU A 1065 62.55 -34.33 -28.04
CA GLU A 1065 61.64 -35.47 -28.09
C GLU A 1065 61.86 -36.37 -29.33
N ALA A 1066 61.14 -37.48 -29.40
CA ALA A 1066 61.24 -38.44 -30.49
C ALA A 1066 60.82 -37.84 -31.85
N ILE A 1067 61.39 -38.37 -32.94
CA ILE A 1067 61.07 -37.97 -34.31
C ILE A 1067 59.61 -38.31 -34.65
N ASN A 1068 58.92 -37.38 -35.30
CA ASN A 1068 57.56 -37.55 -35.78
C ASN A 1068 57.57 -37.99 -37.26
N GLY A 1069 56.68 -38.91 -37.60
CA GLY A 1069 56.60 -39.52 -38.93
C GLY A 1069 57.14 -40.95 -38.95
N LYS A 1070 56.61 -41.77 -39.87
CA LYS A 1070 57.03 -43.18 -39.99
C LYS A 1070 58.31 -43.25 -40.81
N ALA A 1071 59.35 -43.90 -40.27
CA ALA A 1071 60.62 -44.09 -40.98
C ALA A 1071 60.42 -45.03 -42.17
N GLN A 1072 60.14 -44.43 -43.32
CA GLN A 1072 59.86 -45.11 -44.57
C GLN A 1072 60.28 -44.20 -45.72
N VAL A 1073 60.80 -44.79 -46.80
CA VAL A 1073 61.25 -44.03 -47.97
C VAL A 1073 60.13 -43.15 -48.51
N GLY A 1074 60.45 -41.91 -48.81
CA GLY A 1074 59.49 -40.92 -49.34
C GLY A 1074 58.56 -40.29 -48.29
N VAL A 1075 58.56 -40.76 -47.03
CA VAL A 1075 57.74 -40.18 -45.96
C VAL A 1075 58.53 -39.12 -45.19
N VAL A 1076 58.00 -37.91 -45.11
CA VAL A 1076 58.67 -36.80 -44.42
C VAL A 1076 58.69 -37.05 -42.92
N LEU A 1077 59.88 -37.06 -42.35
CA LEU A 1077 60.14 -37.04 -40.91
C LEU A 1077 60.38 -35.62 -40.43
N THR A 1078 59.93 -35.31 -39.22
CA THR A 1078 60.17 -34.02 -38.56
C THR A 1078 60.69 -34.22 -37.13
N PRO A 1079 61.54 -33.33 -36.62
CA PRO A 1079 62.10 -33.47 -35.28
C PRO A 1079 61.02 -33.33 -34.22
N GLY A 1080 61.22 -33.98 -33.07
CA GLY A 1080 60.41 -33.76 -31.88
C GLY A 1080 60.65 -32.37 -31.27
N LEU A 1081 59.83 -32.00 -30.29
CA LEU A 1081 59.94 -30.71 -29.60
C LEU A 1081 61.28 -30.60 -28.86
N VAL A 1082 61.96 -29.45 -28.95
CA VAL A 1082 63.22 -29.16 -28.23
C VAL A 1082 62.94 -28.18 -27.09
N LEU A 1083 63.51 -28.45 -25.92
CA LEU A 1083 63.36 -27.62 -24.73
C LEU A 1083 64.68 -26.98 -24.27
N PRO A 1084 64.64 -25.75 -23.71
CA PRO A 1084 63.42 -24.97 -23.44
C PRO A 1084 62.81 -24.36 -24.72
N LEU A 1085 61.50 -24.09 -24.71
CA LEU A 1085 60.71 -23.72 -25.91
C LEU A 1085 61.16 -22.42 -26.58
N ASP A 1086 61.82 -21.53 -25.83
CA ASP A 1086 62.40 -20.28 -26.31
C ASP A 1086 63.82 -20.47 -26.89
N ALA A 1087 64.39 -21.68 -26.82
CA ALA A 1087 65.73 -21.94 -27.29
C ALA A 1087 65.83 -21.79 -28.81
N THR A 1088 66.97 -21.27 -29.25
CA THR A 1088 67.31 -21.09 -30.66
C THR A 1088 68.44 -22.05 -31.04
N TYR A 1089 68.19 -22.88 -32.06
CA TYR A 1089 69.05 -23.99 -32.45
C TYR A 1089 68.90 -24.31 -33.93
N SER A 1090 69.86 -25.04 -34.48
CA SER A 1090 69.80 -25.64 -35.80
C SER A 1090 69.73 -27.16 -35.72
N PHE A 1091 69.27 -27.82 -36.79
CA PHE A 1091 69.16 -29.27 -36.85
C PHE A 1091 70.26 -29.89 -37.70
N GLN A 1092 70.58 -31.16 -37.41
CA GLN A 1092 71.35 -32.04 -38.28
C GLN A 1092 70.80 -33.45 -38.17
N TRP A 1093 70.33 -34.01 -39.29
CA TRP A 1093 69.85 -35.38 -39.38
C TRP A 1093 71.02 -36.35 -39.57
N LYS A 1094 70.90 -37.52 -38.97
CA LYS A 1094 71.96 -38.53 -38.88
C LYS A 1094 71.40 -39.91 -39.16
N ILE A 1095 72.21 -40.78 -39.75
CA ILE A 1095 71.85 -42.15 -40.12
C ILE A 1095 72.87 -43.16 -39.58
N SER A 1096 72.39 -44.35 -39.23
CA SER A 1096 73.23 -45.48 -38.81
C SER A 1096 72.65 -46.79 -39.33
N SER A 1097 73.50 -47.73 -39.71
CA SER A 1097 73.08 -49.10 -40.08
C SER A 1097 72.62 -49.95 -38.89
N ALA A 1098 72.76 -49.46 -37.66
CA ALA A 1098 72.28 -50.12 -36.44
C ALA A 1098 71.67 -49.11 -35.46
N VAL A 1099 70.61 -49.50 -34.75
CA VAL A 1099 69.81 -48.62 -33.87
C VAL A 1099 70.63 -47.99 -32.74
N ASP A 1100 71.60 -48.72 -32.20
CA ASP A 1100 72.55 -48.25 -31.19
C ASP A 1100 73.97 -48.07 -31.77
N GLY A 1101 74.08 -48.07 -33.10
CA GLY A 1101 75.33 -47.89 -33.82
C GLY A 1101 75.82 -46.44 -33.80
N VAL A 1102 76.98 -46.21 -34.44
CA VAL A 1102 77.50 -44.86 -34.61
C VAL A 1102 76.71 -44.17 -35.72
N TYR A 1103 76.00 -43.11 -35.34
CA TYR A 1103 75.25 -42.28 -36.28
C TYR A 1103 76.15 -41.26 -36.95
N THR A 1104 76.16 -41.27 -38.27
CA THR A 1104 76.88 -40.31 -39.11
C THR A 1104 75.93 -39.30 -39.71
N ASP A 1105 76.39 -38.07 -39.88
CA ASP A 1105 75.57 -36.99 -40.41
C ASP A 1105 75.20 -37.27 -41.86
N ILE A 1106 73.92 -37.11 -42.18
CA ILE A 1106 73.44 -37.15 -43.56
C ILE A 1106 73.80 -35.80 -44.17
N THR A 1107 74.62 -35.83 -45.21
CA THR A 1107 75.16 -34.62 -45.84
C THR A 1107 74.03 -33.69 -46.27
N ASP A 1108 74.16 -32.41 -45.90
CA ASP A 1108 73.23 -31.31 -46.18
C ASP A 1108 71.81 -31.43 -45.58
N ALA A 1109 71.53 -32.45 -44.78
CA ALA A 1109 70.23 -32.62 -44.11
C ALA A 1109 70.16 -31.85 -42.78
N THR A 1110 70.11 -30.51 -42.84
CA THR A 1110 70.10 -29.61 -41.67
C THR A 1110 68.78 -28.86 -41.45
N THR A 1111 67.78 -29.12 -42.30
CA THR A 1111 66.47 -28.48 -42.20
C THR A 1111 65.59 -29.17 -41.16
N ASN A 1112 64.48 -28.54 -40.80
CA ASN A 1112 63.53 -29.08 -39.81
C ASN A 1112 62.67 -30.24 -40.33
N THR A 1113 63.02 -30.85 -41.46
CA THR A 1113 62.36 -32.03 -42.01
C THR A 1113 63.39 -32.89 -42.75
N TYR A 1114 63.22 -34.20 -42.79
CA TYR A 1114 64.02 -35.10 -43.61
C TYR A 1114 63.15 -36.20 -44.22
N THR A 1115 63.32 -36.48 -45.50
CA THR A 1115 62.56 -37.53 -46.18
C THR A 1115 63.54 -38.66 -46.52
N PRO A 1116 63.43 -39.84 -45.88
CA PRO A 1116 64.33 -40.95 -46.17
C PRO A 1116 64.27 -41.36 -47.63
N VAL A 1117 65.42 -41.70 -48.19
CA VAL A 1117 65.57 -42.16 -49.57
C VAL A 1117 65.84 -43.66 -49.61
N GLU A 1118 65.76 -44.26 -50.79
CA GLU A 1118 65.88 -45.72 -50.95
C GLU A 1118 67.20 -46.29 -50.38
N GLU A 1119 68.27 -45.51 -50.40
CA GLU A 1119 69.58 -45.87 -49.81
C GLU A 1119 69.58 -45.91 -48.27
N ASP A 1120 68.56 -45.33 -47.64
CA ASP A 1120 68.40 -45.33 -46.19
C ASP A 1120 67.67 -46.57 -45.68
N VAL A 1121 67.07 -47.37 -46.58
CA VAL A 1121 66.28 -48.54 -46.21
C VAL A 1121 67.10 -49.50 -45.34
N GLY A 1122 66.49 -49.94 -44.24
CA GLY A 1122 67.10 -50.81 -43.24
C GLY A 1122 68.02 -50.08 -42.25
N LYS A 1123 68.28 -48.78 -42.44
CA LYS A 1123 69.05 -47.94 -41.51
C LYS A 1123 68.13 -47.14 -40.61
N PHE A 1124 68.67 -46.60 -39.53
CA PHE A 1124 67.93 -45.88 -38.51
C PHE A 1124 68.31 -44.40 -38.55
N ILE A 1125 67.36 -43.52 -38.24
CA ILE A 1125 67.54 -42.07 -38.34
C ILE A 1125 67.44 -41.42 -36.96
N LYS A 1126 68.28 -40.43 -36.70
CA LYS A 1126 68.23 -39.52 -35.55
C LYS A 1126 68.32 -38.08 -36.02
N VAL A 1127 67.91 -37.15 -35.16
CA VAL A 1127 68.12 -35.72 -35.39
C VAL A 1127 68.68 -35.05 -34.15
N SER A 1128 69.72 -34.26 -34.36
CA SER A 1128 70.34 -33.45 -33.31
C SER A 1128 69.91 -32.00 -33.46
N ALA A 1129 69.48 -31.38 -32.37
CA ALA A 1129 69.37 -29.94 -32.24
C ALA A 1129 70.65 -29.38 -31.58
N ILE A 1130 71.28 -28.41 -32.22
CA ILE A 1130 72.56 -27.82 -31.81
C ILE A 1130 72.32 -26.35 -31.48
N GLY A 1131 72.60 -25.98 -30.23
CA GLY A 1131 72.41 -24.62 -29.73
C GLY A 1131 73.29 -23.64 -30.50
N ALA A 1132 72.67 -22.56 -31.00
CA ALA A 1132 73.39 -21.52 -31.71
C ALA A 1132 73.97 -20.52 -30.68
N GLY A 1133 75.24 -20.68 -30.34
CA GLY A 1133 75.89 -19.97 -29.22
C GLY A 1133 75.77 -18.44 -29.21
N SER A 1134 75.46 -17.79 -30.34
CA SER A 1134 75.27 -16.33 -30.42
C SER A 1134 73.99 -15.80 -29.76
N SER A 1135 72.99 -16.66 -29.51
CA SER A 1135 71.76 -16.31 -28.78
C SER A 1135 71.77 -16.81 -27.32
N GLY A 1136 72.95 -17.23 -26.84
CA GLY A 1136 73.17 -17.60 -25.44
C GLY A 1136 72.84 -19.05 -25.08
N TYR A 1137 72.40 -19.90 -26.03
CA TYR A 1137 72.20 -21.34 -25.81
C TYR A 1137 73.29 -22.16 -26.52
N THR A 1138 73.86 -23.11 -25.79
CA THR A 1138 74.97 -23.98 -26.21
C THR A 1138 74.64 -25.45 -25.95
N GLY A 1139 75.47 -26.37 -26.44
CA GLY A 1139 75.24 -27.80 -26.30
C GLY A 1139 74.36 -28.41 -27.40
N THR A 1140 74.29 -29.74 -27.43
CA THR A 1140 73.58 -30.51 -28.45
C THR A 1140 72.73 -31.58 -27.79
N VAL A 1141 71.46 -31.65 -28.17
CA VAL A 1141 70.53 -32.68 -27.73
C VAL A 1141 70.08 -33.47 -28.96
N THR A 1142 70.02 -34.80 -28.85
CA THR A 1142 69.74 -35.69 -29.99
C THR A 1142 68.59 -36.61 -29.68
N SER A 1143 67.69 -36.77 -30.64
CA SER A 1143 66.51 -37.61 -30.50
C SER A 1143 66.88 -39.08 -30.30
N VAL A 1144 65.91 -39.85 -29.81
CA VAL A 1144 65.95 -41.30 -29.96
C VAL A 1144 65.90 -41.69 -31.44
N ALA A 1145 66.39 -42.90 -31.75
CA ALA A 1145 66.38 -43.43 -33.10
C ALA A 1145 64.95 -43.70 -33.56
N THR A 1146 64.67 -43.49 -34.84
CA THR A 1146 63.50 -44.10 -35.47
C THR A 1146 63.62 -45.62 -35.45
N GLU A 1147 62.57 -46.33 -35.87
CA GLU A 1147 62.71 -47.70 -36.37
C GLU A 1147 63.51 -47.72 -37.68
N ALA A 1148 63.92 -48.91 -38.14
CA ALA A 1148 64.66 -49.05 -39.39
C ALA A 1148 63.78 -48.57 -40.55
N VAL A 1149 64.33 -47.70 -41.40
CA VAL A 1149 63.61 -47.11 -42.53
C VAL A 1149 63.10 -48.23 -43.42
N ALA A 1150 61.78 -48.34 -43.57
CA ALA A 1150 61.15 -49.31 -44.44
C ALA A 1150 61.24 -48.85 -45.92
N PRO A 1151 61.38 -49.77 -46.89
CA PRO A 1151 61.20 -49.42 -48.30
C PRO A 1151 59.77 -48.97 -48.56
N VAL A 1152 59.54 -48.26 -49.67
CA VAL A 1152 58.17 -47.91 -50.09
C VAL A 1152 57.38 -49.21 -50.27
N GLU A 1153 56.26 -49.39 -49.57
CA GLU A 1153 55.35 -50.50 -49.85
C GLU A 1153 54.78 -50.32 -51.27
N GLU A 1154 55.25 -51.14 -52.21
CA GLU A 1154 54.64 -51.29 -53.52
C GLU A 1154 53.18 -51.75 -53.34
N PRO A 1155 52.18 -51.09 -53.96
CA PRO A 1155 50.84 -51.63 -53.97
C PRO A 1155 50.84 -52.97 -54.71
N THR A 1156 50.36 -54.02 -54.05
CA THR A 1156 49.98 -55.29 -54.69
C THR A 1156 48.96 -55.03 -55.80
N HIS A 1157 49.41 -54.93 -57.05
CA HIS A 1157 49.23 -55.96 -58.08
C HIS A 1157 49.99 -55.64 -59.37
#